data_AF-A0AA96K0W9-F1
#
_entry.id   AF-A0AA96K0W9-F1
#
_cell.length_a   1.000
_cell.length_b   1.000
_cell.length_c   1.000
_cell.angle_alpha   90.00
_cell.angle_beta   90.00
_cell.angle_gamma   90.00
#
_symmetry.space_group_name_H-M   'P 1'
#
loop_
_entity.id
_entity.type
_entity.pdbx_description
1 polymer ?
#
loop_
_entity_poly.entity_id
_entity_poly.type
_entity_poly.pdbx_seq_one_letter_code
_entity_poly.pdbx_strand_id
1 'polypeptide(L)'
;MFDRIDAAVFSPGNNATYFFRKNEYLKFVDGRGVQTLAGSKVRRIGVDGWIGLPEPFKSDIDAALSYPNGFFYLFKGGQYVKWEPGVGVKPTYGGQKMRTIGVTGWVSFPDEFHYKIDAAMYDPQSEHVYFFKGQYYIMYKPDAGVVRTRDGQKIRQLGITGWESFPDAFKQGIDSALYYPPDGHIYFFKEREYLRWDMDENEVAPHYPRRLGLLHRESYGGVPGWPGLSTLLGGPFIGDVACNTATIWLWLTGGKTSDDIIVKLNHKVVTNPDYQKPETGTAIGEIREGIDGIDDKSLIQLLRFKHLESNTQYQVELARADDQSVIDQISFKTALPPSPLTPARIRIGLGSCANHIQATDLDTFSALQTKELDFLILCGDNCYYFRTNEKSTIKTGEPGPPDNPHDWASVTKMLKRQLQARNHPQFVPVARSLPIFSTWDDHDFSFNNCDGFYDKDLTEWVRRDNAAGVYRVMWNHPYRTDGNHIYYDFQWGPLHIFMTDGRYHSNRNAAKKERHILGPIQCQWLLDGLKESPAPLKLVVFSSQLIRTTSKNSAFEGFSKKAEGERALILDTIMNKVPGPVLVLSGDVHHSECQPYPEKSLKPKILEVTSSALGRKITARDISNPPTDGDTNRLWFTRHHSFAVIDINFLGWTQAGILGSVTIEAYDKNGKILDDLDSSFALLGKCRTEWNLLTRELKNELIISF
;
A
#
# COMPACT_ATOMS: atom_id res chain seq x y z
N MET A 1 12.15 -4.93 -18.23
CA MET A 1 10.91 -5.65 -17.85
C MET A 1 9.73 -4.74 -18.10
N PHE A 2 8.51 -5.25 -17.94
CA PHE A 2 7.32 -4.65 -18.48
C PHE A 2 6.61 -3.71 -17.48
N ASP A 3 6.23 -2.55 -18.00
CA ASP A 3 5.36 -1.54 -17.38
C ASP A 3 3.89 -1.74 -17.77
N ARG A 4 3.66 -2.57 -18.77
CA ARG A 4 2.36 -2.93 -19.33
C ARG A 4 2.50 -4.26 -20.07
N ILE A 5 1.42 -5.02 -20.15
CA ILE A 5 1.33 -6.17 -21.05
C ILE A 5 0.49 -5.75 -22.26
N ASP A 6 1.06 -5.83 -23.46
CA ASP A 6 0.32 -5.53 -24.71
C ASP A 6 -0.46 -6.78 -25.18
N ALA A 7 0.12 -7.97 -25.02
CA ALA A 7 -0.53 -9.23 -25.40
C ALA A 7 0.00 -10.40 -24.57
N ALA A 8 -0.80 -11.46 -24.41
CA ALA A 8 -0.39 -12.67 -23.71
C ALA A 8 -0.95 -13.95 -24.36
N VAL A 9 -0.18 -15.03 -24.34
CA VAL A 9 -0.63 -16.38 -24.75
C VAL A 9 -0.06 -17.46 -23.85
N PHE A 10 -0.84 -18.51 -23.59
CA PHE A 10 -0.39 -19.69 -22.89
C PHE A 10 -0.15 -20.83 -23.89
N SER A 11 1.00 -21.50 -23.76
CA SER A 11 1.35 -22.68 -24.56
C SER A 11 1.29 -23.95 -23.71
N PRO A 12 0.25 -24.80 -23.91
CA PRO A 12 0.15 -26.07 -23.20
C PRO A 12 1.34 -26.98 -23.46
N GLY A 13 1.89 -26.97 -24.68
CA GLY A 13 2.96 -27.88 -25.10
C GLY A 13 4.28 -27.73 -24.32
N ASN A 14 4.51 -26.58 -23.67
CA ASN A 14 5.68 -26.40 -22.81
C ASN A 14 5.38 -25.71 -21.48
N ASN A 15 4.10 -25.67 -21.11
CA ASN A 15 3.59 -25.04 -19.89
C ASN A 15 4.16 -23.63 -19.65
N ALA A 16 4.18 -22.80 -20.70
CA ALA A 16 4.72 -21.46 -20.63
C ALA A 16 3.74 -20.40 -21.11
N THR A 17 3.69 -19.29 -20.38
CA THR A 17 3.00 -18.07 -20.80
C THR A 17 4.02 -17.13 -21.46
N TYR A 18 3.65 -16.56 -22.59
CA TYR A 18 4.43 -15.54 -23.26
C TYR A 18 3.70 -14.22 -23.15
N PHE A 19 4.37 -13.25 -22.54
CA PHE A 19 3.91 -11.89 -22.42
C PHE A 19 4.66 -11.02 -23.43
N PHE A 20 3.95 -10.15 -24.15
CA PHE A 20 4.53 -9.26 -25.15
C PHE A 20 4.41 -7.81 -24.71
N ARG A 21 5.42 -7.02 -25.05
CA ARG A 21 5.45 -5.57 -24.84
C ARG A 21 6.41 -4.94 -25.84
N LYS A 22 5.95 -3.95 -26.61
CA LYS A 22 6.76 -3.32 -27.68
C LYS A 22 7.32 -4.40 -28.62
N ASN A 23 8.63 -4.41 -28.87
CA ASN A 23 9.35 -5.42 -29.66
C ASN A 23 9.93 -6.57 -28.82
N GLU A 24 9.49 -6.71 -27.57
CA GLU A 24 10.04 -7.65 -26.60
C GLU A 24 8.99 -8.65 -26.13
N TYR A 25 9.45 -9.78 -25.59
CA TYR A 25 8.61 -10.75 -24.90
C TYR A 25 9.32 -11.39 -23.70
N LEU A 26 8.52 -11.84 -22.72
CA LEU A 26 8.95 -12.63 -21.57
C LEU A 26 8.38 -14.04 -21.67
N LYS A 27 9.19 -15.05 -21.35
CA LYS A 27 8.73 -16.43 -21.19
C LYS A 27 8.56 -16.72 -19.70
N PHE A 28 7.33 -16.81 -19.24
CA PHE A 28 6.97 -17.17 -17.88
C PHE A 28 6.64 -18.66 -17.80
N VAL A 29 7.12 -19.34 -16.77
CA VAL A 29 6.77 -20.73 -16.48
C VAL A 29 6.28 -20.82 -15.05
N ASP A 30 5.15 -21.49 -14.86
CA ASP A 30 4.53 -21.68 -13.56
C ASP A 30 5.51 -22.31 -12.55
N GLY A 31 5.49 -21.82 -11.31
CA GLY A 31 6.43 -22.21 -10.25
C GLY A 31 7.90 -21.82 -10.47
N ARG A 32 8.31 -21.40 -11.68
CA ARG A 32 9.69 -21.02 -12.03
C ARG A 32 9.85 -19.55 -12.40
N GLY A 33 8.77 -18.80 -12.56
CA GLY A 33 8.79 -17.38 -12.92
C GLY A 33 9.30 -17.11 -14.34
N VAL A 34 9.81 -15.90 -14.57
CA VAL A 34 10.37 -15.50 -15.87
C VAL A 34 11.71 -16.19 -16.15
N GLN A 35 11.80 -16.84 -17.30
CA GLN A 35 12.93 -17.67 -17.72
C GLN A 35 13.99 -16.89 -18.50
N THR A 36 15.24 -17.03 -18.08
CA THR A 36 16.41 -16.43 -18.73
C THR A 36 16.81 -17.19 -20.02
N LEU A 37 17.33 -16.46 -21.01
CA LEU A 37 18.02 -16.96 -22.20
C LEU A 37 19.31 -16.16 -22.38
N ALA A 38 20.46 -16.84 -22.47
CA ALA A 38 21.78 -16.20 -22.63
C ALA A 38 22.05 -15.06 -21.61
N GLY A 39 21.63 -15.25 -20.35
CA GLY A 39 21.80 -14.25 -19.29
C GLY A 39 20.75 -13.13 -19.25
N SER A 40 19.82 -13.05 -20.22
CA SER A 40 18.72 -12.07 -20.22
C SER A 40 17.34 -12.70 -20.01
N LYS A 41 16.50 -12.06 -19.18
CA LYS A 41 15.06 -12.40 -19.05
C LYS A 41 14.23 -11.85 -20.21
N VAL A 42 14.66 -10.72 -20.77
CA VAL A 42 13.97 -10.01 -21.86
C VAL A 42 14.47 -10.54 -23.21
N ARG A 43 13.54 -10.87 -24.10
CA ARG A 43 13.81 -11.46 -25.42
C ARG A 43 13.18 -10.61 -26.51
N ARG A 44 13.81 -10.53 -27.68
CA ARG A 44 13.32 -9.77 -28.84
C ARG A 44 12.49 -10.63 -29.78
N ILE A 45 11.33 -10.12 -30.19
CA ILE A 45 10.42 -10.80 -31.11
C ILE A 45 11.08 -10.89 -32.49
N GLY A 46 11.04 -12.08 -33.10
CA GLY A 46 11.63 -12.35 -34.41
C GLY A 46 13.14 -12.56 -34.40
N VAL A 47 13.81 -12.42 -33.24
CA VAL A 47 15.25 -12.63 -33.07
C VAL A 47 15.52 -13.81 -32.13
N ASP A 48 15.09 -13.70 -30.87
CA ASP A 48 15.34 -14.72 -29.83
C ASP A 48 14.28 -15.82 -29.82
N GLY A 49 13.17 -15.58 -30.50
CA GLY A 49 12.03 -16.46 -30.68
C GLY A 49 10.97 -15.79 -31.53
N TRP A 50 9.89 -16.50 -31.82
CA TRP A 50 8.87 -16.02 -32.77
C TRP A 50 9.45 -15.72 -34.17
N ILE A 51 10.47 -16.48 -34.56
CA ILE A 51 11.18 -16.33 -35.83
C ILE A 51 10.22 -16.61 -36.99
N GLY A 52 10.29 -15.77 -38.04
CA GLY A 52 9.45 -15.89 -39.23
C GLY A 52 8.12 -15.11 -39.15
N LEU A 53 7.85 -14.40 -38.04
CA LEU A 53 6.79 -13.40 -38.02
C LEU A 53 7.00 -12.33 -39.10
N PRO A 54 5.94 -11.90 -39.82
CA PRO A 54 6.00 -10.76 -40.72
C PRO A 54 6.44 -9.49 -39.99
N GLU A 55 7.07 -8.56 -40.70
CA GLU A 55 7.70 -7.37 -40.11
C GLU A 55 6.79 -6.57 -39.17
N PRO A 56 5.50 -6.29 -39.50
CA PRO A 56 4.62 -5.56 -38.59
C PRO A 56 4.45 -6.24 -37.22
N PHE A 57 4.49 -7.58 -37.17
CA PHE A 57 4.25 -8.37 -35.96
C PHE A 57 5.51 -8.58 -35.10
N LYS A 58 6.64 -7.97 -35.46
CA LYS A 58 7.86 -7.98 -34.63
C LYS A 58 7.87 -6.91 -33.54
N SER A 59 6.87 -6.03 -33.50
CA SER A 59 6.65 -5.09 -32.41
C SER A 59 5.17 -4.78 -32.24
N ASP A 60 4.80 -4.25 -31.07
CA ASP A 60 3.49 -3.67 -30.73
C ASP A 60 2.34 -4.54 -31.23
N ILE A 61 2.34 -5.80 -30.78
CA ILE A 61 1.23 -6.73 -31.00
C ILE A 61 0.05 -6.21 -30.16
N ASP A 62 -1.07 -5.91 -30.81
CA ASP A 62 -2.22 -5.29 -30.14
C ASP A 62 -2.97 -6.29 -29.25
N ALA A 63 -3.10 -7.54 -29.70
CA ALA A 63 -3.70 -8.61 -28.93
C ALA A 63 -3.15 -9.98 -29.38
N ALA A 64 -3.23 -10.97 -28.50
CA ALA A 64 -2.90 -12.34 -28.84
C ALA A 64 -3.91 -13.31 -28.23
N LEU A 65 -4.18 -14.40 -28.94
CA LEU A 65 -5.23 -15.36 -28.59
C LEU A 65 -4.67 -16.77 -28.65
N SER A 66 -4.78 -17.50 -27.53
CA SER A 66 -4.61 -18.95 -27.50
C SER A 66 -5.93 -19.60 -27.93
N TYR A 67 -6.01 -20.09 -29.16
CA TYR A 67 -7.27 -20.58 -29.74
C TYR A 67 -7.49 -22.06 -29.43
N PRO A 68 -8.74 -22.53 -29.25
CA PRO A 68 -9.03 -23.93 -28.90
C PRO A 68 -8.53 -24.99 -29.90
N ASN A 69 -8.18 -24.59 -31.13
CA ASN A 69 -7.59 -25.48 -32.13
C ASN A 69 -6.06 -25.66 -31.98
N GLY A 70 -5.47 -25.14 -30.90
CA GLY A 70 -4.04 -25.25 -30.59
C GLY A 70 -3.16 -24.20 -31.28
N PHE A 71 -3.71 -23.33 -32.12
CA PHE A 71 -2.96 -22.25 -32.76
C PHE A 71 -3.06 -20.95 -31.95
N PHE A 72 -2.04 -20.11 -32.09
CA PHE A 72 -2.07 -18.74 -31.63
C PHE A 72 -2.46 -17.80 -32.77
N TYR A 73 -3.26 -16.79 -32.45
CA TYR A 73 -3.60 -15.72 -33.37
C TYR A 73 -3.11 -14.40 -32.79
N LEU A 74 -2.18 -13.75 -33.50
CA LEU A 74 -1.63 -12.45 -33.12
C LEU A 74 -2.30 -11.38 -33.97
N PHE A 75 -2.74 -10.28 -33.36
CA PHE A 75 -3.47 -9.19 -34.00
C PHE A 75 -2.64 -7.91 -33.98
N LYS A 76 -2.70 -7.13 -35.08
CA LYS A 76 -2.08 -5.82 -35.19
C LYS A 76 -2.80 -4.97 -36.24
N GLY A 77 -3.25 -3.78 -35.86
CA GLY A 77 -4.09 -2.92 -36.69
C GLY A 77 -5.32 -3.70 -37.15
N GLY A 78 -5.56 -3.72 -38.46
CA GLY A 78 -6.65 -4.51 -39.06
C GLY A 78 -6.25 -5.92 -39.49
N GLN A 79 -5.07 -6.40 -39.09
CA GLN A 79 -4.49 -7.65 -39.55
C GLN A 79 -4.26 -8.66 -38.44
N TYR A 80 -4.11 -9.93 -38.82
CA TYR A 80 -3.72 -11.01 -37.93
C TYR A 80 -2.86 -12.08 -38.61
N VAL A 81 -2.10 -12.81 -37.79
CA VAL A 81 -1.24 -13.94 -38.19
C VAL A 81 -1.63 -15.18 -37.39
N LYS A 82 -1.67 -16.34 -38.07
CA LYS A 82 -1.83 -17.66 -37.45
C LYS A 82 -0.46 -18.27 -37.15
N TRP A 83 -0.22 -18.61 -35.91
CA TRP A 83 1.04 -19.16 -35.41
C TRP A 83 0.83 -20.54 -34.80
N GLU A 84 1.66 -21.50 -35.20
CA GLU A 84 1.70 -22.83 -34.61
C GLU A 84 2.83 -22.92 -33.57
N PRO A 85 2.52 -23.18 -32.29
CA PRO A 85 3.53 -23.33 -31.26
C PRO A 85 4.60 -24.38 -31.64
N GLY A 86 5.87 -24.00 -31.56
CA GLY A 86 7.00 -24.86 -31.92
C GLY A 86 7.31 -24.96 -33.42
N VAL A 87 6.43 -24.50 -34.31
CA VAL A 87 6.62 -24.58 -35.77
C VAL A 87 6.74 -23.20 -36.41
N GLY A 88 5.90 -22.24 -36.05
CA GLY A 88 5.96 -20.87 -36.54
C GLY A 88 4.74 -20.43 -37.34
N VAL A 89 4.91 -19.41 -38.18
CA VAL A 89 3.80 -18.85 -38.97
C VAL A 89 3.25 -19.88 -39.94
N LYS A 90 1.95 -20.15 -39.83
CA LYS A 90 1.24 -21.01 -40.77
C LYS A 90 0.48 -20.18 -41.79
N PRO A 91 0.78 -20.35 -43.09
CA PRO A 91 -0.05 -19.79 -44.14
C PRO A 91 -1.48 -20.29 -44.00
N THR A 92 -2.44 -19.43 -44.34
CA THR A 92 -3.86 -19.78 -44.37
C THR A 92 -4.33 -20.00 -45.80
N TYR A 93 -5.65 -20.01 -46.02
CA TYR A 93 -6.25 -20.08 -47.35
C TYR A 93 -5.60 -19.07 -48.31
N GLY A 94 -5.18 -19.54 -49.49
CA GLY A 94 -4.48 -18.72 -50.49
C GLY A 94 -2.98 -18.49 -50.23
N GLY A 95 -2.36 -19.19 -49.27
CA GLY A 95 -0.92 -19.08 -49.00
C GLY A 95 -0.49 -17.79 -48.29
N GLN A 96 -1.45 -16.93 -47.93
CA GLN A 96 -1.18 -15.67 -47.25
C GLN A 96 -0.73 -15.92 -45.80
N LYS A 97 0.32 -15.21 -45.38
CA LYS A 97 0.83 -15.23 -44.01
C LYS A 97 0.16 -14.20 -43.09
N MET A 98 -0.40 -13.13 -43.65
CA MET A 98 -1.15 -12.08 -42.97
C MET A 98 -2.56 -12.00 -43.56
N ARG A 99 -3.55 -11.81 -42.70
CA ARG A 99 -4.97 -11.74 -43.06
C ARG A 99 -5.60 -10.48 -42.49
N THR A 100 -6.61 -9.97 -43.17
CA THR A 100 -7.43 -8.83 -42.71
C THR A 100 -8.66 -9.32 -41.95
N ILE A 101 -8.89 -8.75 -40.76
CA ILE A 101 -10.04 -9.00 -39.89
C ILE A 101 -11.32 -8.57 -40.60
N GLY A 102 -12.42 -9.32 -40.48
CA GLY A 102 -13.70 -9.02 -41.12
C GLY A 102 -13.76 -9.33 -42.63
N VAL A 103 -12.61 -9.35 -43.31
CA VAL A 103 -12.54 -9.56 -44.77
C VAL A 103 -12.10 -10.97 -45.12
N THR A 104 -10.88 -11.31 -44.73
CA THR A 104 -10.29 -12.61 -45.10
C THR A 104 -10.48 -13.65 -44.02
N GLY A 105 -10.91 -13.27 -42.81
CA GLY A 105 -11.31 -14.16 -41.72
C GLY A 105 -11.94 -13.36 -40.58
N TRP A 106 -12.57 -14.04 -39.62
CA TRP A 106 -13.43 -13.39 -38.60
C TRP A 106 -14.57 -12.57 -39.22
N VAL A 107 -15.10 -13.04 -40.36
CA VAL A 107 -16.07 -12.31 -41.22
C VAL A 107 -17.37 -11.91 -40.52
N SER A 108 -17.70 -12.54 -39.41
CA SER A 108 -18.91 -12.20 -38.64
C SER A 108 -18.75 -10.99 -37.72
N PHE A 109 -17.52 -10.48 -37.56
CA PHE A 109 -17.22 -9.34 -36.69
C PHE A 109 -17.95 -8.07 -37.17
N PRO A 110 -18.48 -7.26 -36.25
CA PRO A 110 -18.94 -5.92 -36.59
C PRO A 110 -17.75 -5.04 -37.01
N ASP A 111 -17.99 -4.03 -37.87
CA ASP A 111 -16.95 -3.19 -38.50
C ASP A 111 -16.06 -2.48 -37.47
N GLU A 112 -16.61 -2.13 -36.31
CA GLU A 112 -15.90 -1.51 -35.20
C GLU A 112 -14.76 -2.40 -34.66
N PHE A 113 -14.84 -3.72 -34.86
CA PHE A 113 -13.83 -4.70 -34.45
C PHE A 113 -12.89 -5.12 -35.59
N HIS A 114 -12.94 -4.48 -36.76
CA HIS A 114 -12.04 -4.78 -37.88
C HIS A 114 -10.64 -4.17 -37.74
N TYR A 115 -10.42 -3.30 -36.75
CA TYR A 115 -9.14 -2.61 -36.52
C TYR A 115 -8.84 -2.44 -35.03
N LYS A 116 -7.61 -2.72 -34.61
CA LYS A 116 -7.07 -2.49 -33.26
C LYS A 116 -7.94 -3.13 -32.16
N ILE A 117 -7.82 -4.44 -32.06
CA ILE A 117 -8.34 -5.23 -30.93
C ILE A 117 -7.38 -5.02 -29.76
N ASP A 118 -7.90 -4.62 -28.60
CA ASP A 118 -7.05 -4.35 -27.42
C ASP A 118 -6.71 -5.62 -26.65
N ALA A 119 -7.62 -6.61 -26.61
CA ALA A 119 -7.33 -7.90 -25.98
C ALA A 119 -8.20 -9.02 -26.58
N ALA A 120 -7.73 -10.26 -26.48
CA ALA A 120 -8.50 -11.43 -26.89
C ALA A 120 -8.20 -12.62 -25.97
N MET A 121 -9.21 -13.42 -25.65
CA MET A 121 -9.02 -14.66 -24.90
C MET A 121 -10.10 -15.69 -25.22
N TYR A 122 -9.77 -16.96 -25.04
CA TYR A 122 -10.74 -18.04 -25.08
C TYR A 122 -11.17 -18.39 -23.66
N ASP A 123 -12.48 -18.44 -23.42
CA ASP A 123 -13.08 -18.93 -22.19
C ASP A 123 -13.61 -20.36 -22.44
N PRO A 124 -13.04 -21.38 -21.78
CA PRO A 124 -13.49 -22.76 -21.95
C PRO A 124 -14.83 -23.06 -21.28
N GLN A 125 -15.27 -22.29 -20.29
CA GLN A 125 -16.54 -22.53 -19.58
C GLN A 125 -17.73 -22.12 -20.45
N SER A 126 -17.67 -20.94 -21.07
CA SER A 126 -18.69 -20.53 -22.04
C SER A 126 -18.43 -21.07 -23.45
N GLU A 127 -17.24 -21.59 -23.72
CA GLU A 127 -16.75 -22.00 -25.03
C GLU A 127 -16.81 -20.87 -26.08
N HIS A 128 -16.58 -19.63 -25.66
CA HIS A 128 -16.51 -18.46 -26.54
C HIS A 128 -15.12 -17.84 -26.52
N VAL A 129 -14.77 -17.18 -27.61
CA VAL A 129 -13.65 -16.24 -27.65
C VAL A 129 -14.20 -14.84 -27.42
N TYR A 130 -13.61 -14.14 -26.47
CA TYR A 130 -13.91 -12.75 -26.19
C TYR A 130 -12.87 -11.87 -26.86
N PHE A 131 -13.33 -10.84 -27.57
CA PHE A 131 -12.48 -9.77 -28.12
C PHE A 131 -12.89 -8.46 -27.48
N PHE A 132 -11.93 -7.67 -27.04
CA PHE A 132 -12.14 -6.42 -26.31
C PHE A 132 -11.60 -5.23 -27.11
N LYS A 133 -12.30 -4.10 -27.03
CA LYS A 133 -11.91 -2.83 -27.64
C LYS A 133 -12.52 -1.65 -26.89
N GLY A 134 -11.69 -0.83 -26.27
CA GLY A 134 -12.10 0.20 -25.33
C GLY A 134 -13.00 -0.38 -24.23
N GLN A 135 -14.11 0.27 -23.95
CA GLN A 135 -15.12 -0.20 -22.99
C GLN A 135 -16.03 -1.32 -23.54
N TYR A 136 -15.77 -1.85 -24.74
CA TYR A 136 -16.66 -2.79 -25.41
C TYR A 136 -16.01 -4.15 -25.64
N TYR A 137 -16.85 -5.17 -25.81
CA TYR A 137 -16.42 -6.52 -26.16
C TYR A 137 -17.44 -7.24 -27.07
N ILE A 138 -16.98 -8.28 -27.77
CA ILE A 138 -17.82 -9.22 -28.53
C ILE A 138 -17.52 -10.65 -28.09
N MET A 139 -18.51 -11.53 -28.23
CA MET A 139 -18.39 -12.97 -27.97
C MET A 139 -18.48 -13.75 -29.27
N TYR A 140 -17.41 -14.42 -29.66
CA TYR A 140 -17.33 -15.23 -30.87
C TYR A 140 -17.41 -16.71 -30.53
N LYS A 141 -18.25 -17.48 -31.25
CA LYS A 141 -18.35 -18.94 -31.09
C LYS A 141 -17.46 -19.61 -32.16
N PRO A 142 -16.33 -20.25 -31.78
CA PRO A 142 -15.38 -20.85 -32.71
C PRO A 142 -15.98 -21.78 -33.76
N ASP A 143 -16.79 -22.75 -33.33
CA ASP A 143 -17.29 -23.82 -34.21
C ASP A 143 -18.38 -23.33 -35.17
N ALA A 144 -19.19 -22.36 -34.73
CA ALA A 144 -20.22 -21.75 -35.55
C ALA A 144 -19.68 -20.64 -36.45
N GLY A 145 -18.50 -20.10 -36.14
CA GLY A 145 -17.87 -19.04 -36.91
C GLY A 145 -18.59 -17.68 -36.82
N VAL A 146 -19.40 -17.45 -35.77
CA VAL A 146 -20.26 -16.26 -35.64
C VAL A 146 -20.08 -15.53 -34.31
N VAL A 147 -20.33 -14.22 -34.32
CA VAL A 147 -20.47 -13.41 -33.11
C VAL A 147 -21.86 -13.61 -32.52
N ARG A 148 -21.93 -13.96 -31.23
CA ARG A 148 -23.17 -14.15 -30.49
C ARG A 148 -23.87 -12.82 -30.25
N THR A 149 -25.15 -12.80 -30.56
CA THR A 149 -26.04 -11.66 -30.31
C THR A 149 -26.73 -11.81 -28.94
N ARG A 150 -26.91 -10.69 -28.22
CA ARG A 150 -27.80 -10.57 -27.04
C ARG A 150 -28.72 -9.39 -27.30
N ASP A 151 -30.03 -9.59 -27.21
CA ASP A 151 -31.06 -8.55 -27.45
C ASP A 151 -30.88 -7.81 -28.80
N GLY A 152 -30.53 -8.55 -29.85
CA GLY A 152 -30.28 -8.00 -31.19
C GLY A 152 -28.90 -7.32 -31.36
N GLN A 153 -28.11 -7.17 -30.29
CA GLN A 153 -26.81 -6.51 -30.33
C GLN A 153 -25.63 -7.49 -30.28
N LYS A 154 -24.64 -7.27 -31.14
CA LYS A 154 -23.36 -8.03 -31.16
C LYS A 154 -22.32 -7.45 -30.19
N ILE A 155 -22.28 -6.12 -30.10
CA ILE A 155 -21.33 -5.37 -29.27
C ILE A 155 -21.91 -5.21 -27.87
N ARG A 156 -21.09 -5.47 -26.86
CA ARG A 156 -21.44 -5.43 -25.44
C ARG A 156 -20.53 -4.47 -24.72
N GLN A 157 -20.99 -3.90 -23.61
CA GLN A 157 -20.23 -2.97 -22.79
C GLN A 157 -19.78 -3.61 -21.47
N LEU A 158 -18.50 -3.42 -21.14
CA LEU A 158 -17.88 -3.82 -19.87
C LEU A 158 -18.57 -3.14 -18.69
N GLY A 159 -18.83 -3.89 -17.62
CA GLY A 159 -19.47 -3.35 -16.41
C GLY A 159 -20.99 -3.16 -16.50
N ILE A 160 -21.60 -3.34 -17.69
CA ILE A 160 -23.03 -3.11 -17.92
C ILE A 160 -23.74 -4.36 -18.43
N THR A 161 -23.16 -5.03 -19.43
CA THR A 161 -23.77 -6.22 -20.08
C THR A 161 -23.00 -7.50 -19.83
N GLY A 162 -22.06 -7.44 -18.88
CA GLY A 162 -21.14 -8.49 -18.43
C GLY A 162 -19.94 -7.86 -17.73
N TRP A 163 -19.21 -8.64 -16.94
CA TRP A 163 -18.04 -8.18 -16.18
C TRP A 163 -18.39 -7.05 -15.19
N GLU A 164 -19.55 -7.15 -14.52
CA GLU A 164 -20.15 -6.09 -13.70
C GLU A 164 -19.25 -5.65 -12.52
N SER A 165 -18.54 -6.61 -11.92
CA SER A 165 -17.62 -6.38 -10.79
C SER A 165 -16.25 -5.80 -11.19
N PHE A 166 -16.01 -5.49 -12.47
CA PHE A 166 -14.79 -4.78 -12.86
C PHE A 166 -14.67 -3.44 -12.12
N PRO A 167 -13.48 -3.08 -11.60
CA PRO A 167 -13.21 -1.71 -11.14
C PRO A 167 -13.38 -0.70 -12.28
N ASP A 168 -13.73 0.54 -11.94
CA ASP A 168 -14.07 1.56 -12.94
C ASP A 168 -12.97 1.81 -13.98
N ALA A 169 -11.69 1.74 -13.57
CA ALA A 169 -10.57 1.83 -14.50
C ALA A 169 -10.59 0.71 -15.56
N PHE A 170 -10.93 -0.53 -15.18
CA PHE A 170 -11.00 -1.67 -16.08
C PHE A 170 -12.28 -1.65 -16.94
N LYS A 171 -13.37 -1.03 -16.46
CA LYS A 171 -14.58 -0.80 -17.29
C LYS A 171 -14.30 0.13 -18.48
N GLN A 172 -13.32 1.02 -18.38
CA GLN A 172 -12.88 1.88 -19.50
C GLN A 172 -12.07 1.15 -20.57
N GLY A 173 -11.72 -0.12 -20.33
CA GLY A 173 -10.96 -0.97 -21.25
C GLY A 173 -9.75 -1.63 -20.60
N ILE A 174 -9.21 -2.62 -21.29
CA ILE A 174 -8.11 -3.48 -20.85
C ILE A 174 -7.02 -3.55 -21.91
N ASP A 175 -5.79 -3.81 -21.49
CA ASP A 175 -4.63 -3.91 -22.39
C ASP A 175 -4.32 -5.33 -22.83
N SER A 176 -4.71 -6.33 -22.05
CA SER A 176 -4.52 -7.74 -22.41
C SER A 176 -5.44 -8.64 -21.60
N ALA A 177 -5.68 -9.86 -22.10
CA ALA A 177 -6.47 -10.88 -21.41
C ALA A 177 -5.86 -12.26 -21.64
N LEU A 178 -5.96 -13.14 -20.65
CA LEU A 178 -5.41 -14.49 -20.69
C LEU A 178 -6.28 -15.44 -19.86
N TYR A 179 -6.83 -16.47 -20.47
CA TYR A 179 -7.20 -17.67 -19.71
C TYR A 179 -5.93 -18.42 -19.34
N TYR A 180 -5.76 -18.73 -18.05
CA TYR A 180 -4.56 -19.37 -17.51
C TYR A 180 -4.91 -20.78 -16.99
N PRO A 181 -4.74 -21.83 -17.82
CA PRO A 181 -5.08 -23.19 -17.43
C PRO A 181 -4.44 -23.71 -16.13
N PRO A 182 -3.20 -23.32 -15.74
CA PRO A 182 -2.58 -23.85 -14.53
C PRO A 182 -3.38 -23.61 -13.23
N ASP A 183 -4.14 -22.52 -13.13
CA ASP A 183 -5.03 -22.26 -11.98
C ASP A 183 -6.52 -22.15 -12.37
N GLY A 184 -6.84 -22.25 -13.66
CA GLY A 184 -8.22 -22.24 -14.16
C GLY A 184 -8.88 -20.87 -14.18
N HIS A 185 -8.14 -19.78 -13.92
CA HIS A 185 -8.70 -18.43 -13.88
C HIS A 185 -8.44 -17.63 -15.16
N ILE A 186 -9.19 -16.54 -15.31
CA ILE A 186 -8.95 -15.53 -16.34
C ILE A 186 -8.23 -14.33 -15.73
N TYR A 187 -7.22 -13.83 -16.43
CA TYR A 187 -6.44 -12.67 -16.04
C TYR A 187 -6.65 -11.53 -17.03
N PHE A 188 -6.96 -10.35 -16.51
CA PHE A 188 -7.11 -9.12 -17.29
C PHE A 188 -6.02 -8.14 -16.88
N PHE A 189 -5.32 -7.55 -17.83
CA PHE A 189 -4.20 -6.65 -17.59
C PHE A 189 -4.57 -5.24 -18.02
N LYS A 190 -4.20 -4.24 -17.20
CA LYS A 190 -4.32 -2.83 -17.52
C LYS A 190 -3.17 -2.08 -16.87
N GLU A 191 -2.37 -1.40 -17.67
CA GLU A 191 -1.14 -0.72 -17.26
C GLU A 191 -0.27 -1.66 -16.42
N ARG A 192 0.10 -1.24 -15.20
CA ARG A 192 0.88 -2.03 -14.24
C ARG A 192 0.03 -2.93 -13.36
N GLU A 193 -1.26 -3.05 -13.62
CA GLU A 193 -2.21 -3.78 -12.79
C GLU A 193 -2.83 -4.95 -13.54
N TYR A 194 -3.37 -5.89 -12.77
CA TYR A 194 -4.14 -7.00 -13.32
C TYR A 194 -5.25 -7.41 -12.36
N LEU A 195 -6.31 -7.98 -12.93
CA LEU A 195 -7.41 -8.65 -12.23
C LEU A 195 -7.27 -10.16 -12.40
N ARG A 196 -7.70 -10.91 -11.39
CA ARG A 196 -8.06 -12.32 -11.54
C ARG A 196 -9.58 -12.42 -11.50
N TRP A 197 -10.14 -13.06 -12.50
CA TRP A 197 -11.56 -13.34 -12.59
C TRP A 197 -11.83 -14.77 -12.13
N ASP A 198 -12.75 -14.89 -11.18
CA ASP A 198 -13.26 -16.16 -10.71
C ASP A 198 -14.38 -16.62 -11.65
N MET A 199 -14.16 -17.76 -12.30
CA MET A 199 -15.11 -18.30 -13.29
C MET A 199 -16.35 -18.90 -12.62
N ASP A 200 -16.22 -19.36 -11.38
CA ASP A 200 -17.31 -20.02 -10.65
C ASP A 200 -18.21 -18.97 -10.00
N GLU A 201 -17.61 -17.96 -9.36
CA GLU A 201 -18.37 -16.85 -8.75
C GLU A 201 -18.81 -15.79 -9.79
N ASN A 202 -18.23 -15.83 -11.00
CA ASN A 202 -18.48 -14.88 -12.09
C ASN A 202 -18.26 -13.42 -11.63
N GLU A 203 -17.17 -13.20 -10.89
CA GLU A 203 -16.74 -11.90 -10.42
C GLU A 203 -15.22 -11.76 -10.31
N VAL A 204 -14.74 -10.53 -10.11
CA VAL A 204 -13.34 -10.27 -9.79
C VAL A 204 -13.04 -10.86 -8.42
N ALA A 205 -11.99 -11.69 -8.34
CA ALA A 205 -11.57 -12.30 -7.10
C ALA A 205 -11.23 -11.23 -6.03
N PRO A 206 -11.43 -11.51 -4.74
CA PRO A 206 -11.05 -10.59 -3.67
C PRO A 206 -9.58 -10.19 -3.75
N HIS A 207 -9.27 -8.96 -3.32
CA HIS A 207 -7.91 -8.39 -3.33
C HIS A 207 -7.31 -8.15 -4.71
N TYR A 208 -8.15 -7.82 -5.69
CA TYR A 208 -7.73 -7.30 -6.99
C TYR A 208 -8.31 -5.89 -7.19
N PRO A 209 -7.64 -5.01 -7.96
CA PRO A 209 -6.46 -5.25 -8.78
C PRO A 209 -5.15 -5.44 -7.98
N ARG A 210 -4.19 -6.14 -8.59
CA ARG A 210 -2.82 -6.32 -8.07
C ARG A 210 -1.81 -5.76 -9.06
N ARG A 211 -0.63 -5.34 -8.59
CA ARG A 211 0.43 -4.82 -9.45
C ARG A 211 1.32 -5.93 -10.02
N LEU A 212 1.80 -5.74 -11.25
CA LEU A 212 2.74 -6.64 -11.92
C LEU A 212 4.07 -6.77 -11.15
N GLY A 213 4.65 -7.97 -11.17
CA GLY A 213 6.04 -8.21 -10.75
C GLY A 213 6.24 -8.87 -9.38
N LEU A 214 5.18 -9.10 -8.61
CA LEU A 214 5.29 -9.65 -7.25
C LEU A 214 4.74 -11.06 -7.10
N LEU A 215 5.33 -11.79 -6.15
CA LEU A 215 4.71 -12.95 -5.52
C LEU A 215 3.68 -12.47 -4.51
N HIS A 216 2.43 -12.83 -4.72
CA HIS A 216 1.38 -12.58 -3.75
C HIS A 216 1.15 -13.85 -2.95
N ARG A 217 1.30 -13.81 -1.62
CA ARG A 217 0.91 -14.96 -0.81
C ARG A 217 -0.61 -14.99 -0.77
N GLU A 218 -1.23 -15.83 -1.59
CA GLU A 218 -2.53 -16.38 -1.19
C GLU A 218 -2.24 -17.60 -0.32
N SER A 219 -3.03 -17.74 0.72
CA SER A 219 -2.99 -18.87 1.63
C SER A 219 -3.00 -20.19 0.84
N TYR A 220 -1.88 -20.91 0.89
CA TYR A 220 -1.61 -22.30 0.48
C TYR A 220 -2.45 -22.89 -0.67
N GLY A 221 -1.82 -23.07 -1.86
CA GLY A 221 -2.32 -24.00 -2.89
C GLY A 221 -1.83 -23.79 -4.32
N GLY A 222 -1.35 -22.60 -4.66
CA GLY A 222 -0.75 -22.26 -5.96
C GLY A 222 0.20 -21.09 -5.79
N VAL A 223 0.95 -20.68 -6.81
CA VAL A 223 1.77 -19.47 -6.79
C VAL A 223 0.95 -18.33 -7.41
N PRO A 224 0.24 -17.48 -6.64
CA PRO A 224 -0.49 -16.37 -7.23
C PRO A 224 0.48 -15.23 -7.52
N GLY A 225 0.40 -14.70 -8.74
CA GLY A 225 1.13 -13.53 -9.19
C GLY A 225 2.11 -13.81 -10.32
N TRP A 226 2.71 -12.72 -10.79
CA TRP A 226 3.55 -12.74 -11.98
C TRP A 226 4.96 -12.22 -11.68
N PRO A 227 5.75 -12.93 -10.85
CA PRO A 227 7.08 -12.49 -10.45
C PRO A 227 8.02 -12.30 -11.64
N GLY A 228 8.75 -11.19 -11.63
CA GLY A 228 9.71 -10.87 -12.69
C GLY A 228 9.11 -10.34 -13.99
N LEU A 229 7.78 -10.13 -14.06
CA LEU A 229 7.20 -9.41 -15.20
C LEU A 229 7.50 -7.90 -15.17
N SER A 230 7.73 -7.31 -13.99
CA SER A 230 8.03 -5.89 -13.84
C SER A 230 9.35 -5.64 -13.12
N THR A 231 10.06 -4.58 -13.54
CA THR A 231 11.31 -4.11 -12.92
C THR A 231 11.04 -3.31 -11.65
N LEU A 232 9.82 -2.81 -11.47
CA LEU A 232 9.42 -1.99 -10.33
C LEU A 232 8.58 -2.87 -9.40
N LEU A 233 9.20 -3.40 -8.34
CA LEU A 233 8.59 -4.30 -7.38
C LEU A 233 7.69 -3.58 -6.37
N GLY A 234 7.94 -2.30 -6.10
CA GLY A 234 7.14 -1.50 -5.19
C GLY A 234 7.26 -0.03 -5.50
N GLY A 235 6.22 0.73 -5.18
CA GLY A 235 6.15 2.15 -5.49
C GLY A 235 5.82 2.45 -6.96
N PRO A 236 5.90 3.73 -7.38
CA PRO A 236 6.23 4.91 -6.56
C PRO A 236 5.26 5.09 -5.40
N PHE A 237 5.80 5.28 -4.21
CA PHE A 237 5.05 5.67 -3.01
C PHE A 237 5.55 7.02 -2.53
N ILE A 238 4.64 7.83 -2.01
CA ILE A 238 4.96 9.11 -1.39
C ILE A 238 5.55 8.81 -0.02
N GLY A 239 6.76 9.29 0.24
CA GLY A 239 7.42 9.20 1.54
C GLY A 239 7.36 10.52 2.30
N ASP A 240 8.47 10.92 2.91
CA ASP A 240 8.58 12.21 3.62
C ASP A 240 8.23 13.40 2.71
N VAL A 241 7.29 14.24 3.17
CA VAL A 241 6.87 15.48 2.51
C VAL A 241 6.91 16.62 3.51
N ALA A 242 7.65 17.67 3.16
CA ALA A 242 7.72 18.93 3.89
C ALA A 242 7.18 20.07 3.02
N CYS A 243 7.28 21.30 3.51
CA CYS A 243 6.79 22.47 2.77
C CYS A 243 7.61 22.79 1.51
N ASN A 244 8.84 22.31 1.41
CA ASN A 244 9.72 22.58 0.26
C ASN A 244 10.52 21.36 -0.23
N THR A 245 10.24 20.18 0.35
CA THR A 245 10.85 18.92 -0.07
C THR A 245 9.81 17.81 -0.13
N ALA A 246 10.05 16.81 -0.97
CA ALA A 246 9.29 15.58 -0.98
C ALA A 246 10.20 14.42 -1.38
N THR A 247 9.88 13.22 -0.93
CA THR A 247 10.63 12.00 -1.30
C THR A 247 9.69 10.98 -1.91
N ILE A 248 10.09 10.40 -3.04
CA ILE A 248 9.39 9.27 -3.65
C ILE A 248 10.21 8.00 -3.47
N TRP A 249 9.57 6.96 -2.93
CA TRP A 249 10.16 5.67 -2.67
C TRP A 249 9.88 4.70 -3.82
N LEU A 250 10.90 3.96 -4.26
CA LEU A 250 10.84 2.94 -5.29
C LEU A 250 11.60 1.70 -4.88
N TRP A 251 11.18 0.54 -5.36
CA TRP A 251 11.98 -0.68 -5.30
C TRP A 251 12.10 -1.31 -6.69
N LEU A 252 13.33 -1.32 -7.21
CA LEU A 252 13.72 -1.81 -8.53
C LEU A 252 14.41 -3.19 -8.47
N THR A 253 14.37 -3.93 -9.58
CA THR A 253 15.03 -5.24 -9.71
C THR A 253 15.62 -5.45 -11.11
N GLY A 254 16.36 -6.55 -11.30
CA GLY A 254 16.94 -6.95 -12.59
C GLY A 254 18.22 -6.19 -12.96
N GLY A 255 19.00 -5.77 -11.96
CA GLY A 255 20.25 -5.03 -12.18
C GLY A 255 20.05 -3.60 -12.68
N LYS A 256 18.83 -3.07 -12.57
CA LYS A 256 18.51 -1.68 -12.88
C LYS A 256 19.09 -0.73 -11.82
N THR A 257 19.62 0.37 -12.29
CA THR A 257 20.25 1.44 -11.51
C THR A 257 19.39 2.70 -11.55
N SER A 258 19.80 3.73 -10.80
CA SER A 258 19.20 5.06 -10.89
C SER A 258 19.22 5.65 -12.30
N ASP A 259 20.20 5.25 -13.13
CA ASP A 259 20.40 5.80 -14.47
C ASP A 259 19.42 5.21 -15.50
N ASP A 260 18.70 4.14 -15.13
CA ASP A 260 17.71 3.49 -16.00
C ASP A 260 16.33 4.16 -15.95
N ILE A 261 16.07 5.04 -14.97
CA ILE A 261 14.77 5.69 -14.75
C ILE A 261 14.96 7.21 -14.71
N ILE A 262 14.17 7.91 -15.53
CA ILE A 262 14.02 9.36 -15.48
C ILE A 262 12.79 9.70 -14.66
N VAL A 263 12.88 10.75 -13.85
CA VAL A 263 11.77 11.25 -13.06
C VAL A 263 11.46 12.67 -13.51
N LYS A 264 10.22 12.91 -13.96
CA LYS A 264 9.74 14.21 -14.41
C LYS A 264 8.79 14.78 -13.38
N LEU A 265 8.92 16.08 -13.08
CA LEU A 265 8.07 16.80 -12.13
C LEU A 265 7.29 17.89 -12.90
N ASN A 266 5.95 17.86 -12.86
CA ASN A 266 5.06 18.78 -13.60
C ASN A 266 5.42 18.90 -15.10
N HIS A 267 5.75 17.79 -15.75
CA HIS A 267 6.22 17.68 -17.15
C HIS A 267 7.50 18.47 -17.51
N LYS A 268 8.15 19.16 -16.55
CA LYS A 268 9.50 19.68 -16.74
C LYS A 268 10.49 18.54 -16.52
N VAL A 269 11.28 18.25 -17.55
CA VAL A 269 12.48 17.41 -17.39
C VAL A 269 13.41 18.17 -16.45
N VAL A 270 13.74 17.59 -15.31
CA VAL A 270 14.65 18.21 -14.35
C VAL A 270 16.08 18.06 -14.88
N THR A 271 16.46 18.96 -15.77
CA THR A 271 17.83 19.12 -16.32
C THR A 271 18.07 20.61 -16.56
N ASN A 272 18.72 21.34 -15.64
CA ASN A 272 19.06 22.76 -15.88
C ASN A 272 20.50 23.08 -15.39
N PRO A 273 21.34 23.84 -16.13
CA PRO A 273 22.81 23.89 -15.93
C PRO A 273 23.33 24.62 -14.69
N ASP A 274 22.56 25.53 -14.08
CA ASP A 274 22.90 26.15 -12.78
C ASP A 274 22.23 25.44 -11.58
N TYR A 275 21.39 24.44 -11.89
CA TYR A 275 20.94 23.38 -11.01
C TYR A 275 21.93 22.21 -11.19
N GLN A 276 23.10 22.30 -10.55
CA GLN A 276 24.12 21.25 -10.64
C GLN A 276 23.55 19.90 -10.20
N LYS A 277 23.14 19.08 -11.19
CA LYS A 277 22.50 17.78 -11.03
C LYS A 277 21.19 17.89 -10.21
N PRO A 278 20.11 17.13 -10.50
CA PRO A 278 19.40 16.61 -9.35
C PRO A 278 20.50 15.91 -8.56
N GLU A 279 20.73 16.24 -7.29
CA GLU A 279 21.14 15.16 -6.40
C GLU A 279 20.05 14.12 -6.62
N THR A 280 20.25 13.20 -7.58
CA THR A 280 19.63 11.90 -7.63
C THR A 280 19.69 11.49 -6.18
N GLY A 281 18.53 11.53 -5.51
CA GLY A 281 18.48 11.53 -4.07
C GLY A 281 19.48 10.51 -3.57
N THR A 282 20.32 10.90 -2.61
CA THR A 282 21.34 10.02 -2.06
C THR A 282 20.74 8.62 -1.97
N ALA A 283 21.27 7.65 -2.72
CA ALA A 283 20.83 6.28 -2.56
C ALA A 283 21.22 5.92 -1.13
N ILE A 284 20.27 5.96 -0.19
CA ILE A 284 20.56 5.66 1.23
C ILE A 284 20.65 4.13 1.44
N GLY A 285 20.65 3.33 0.37
CA GLY A 285 20.98 1.90 0.46
C GLY A 285 20.93 1.18 -0.87
N GLU A 286 22.06 0.69 -1.35
CA GLU A 286 22.08 -0.47 -2.24
C GLU A 286 21.84 -1.71 -1.39
N ILE A 287 20.75 -2.44 -1.64
CA ILE A 287 20.56 -3.77 -1.06
C ILE A 287 21.38 -4.74 -1.91
N ARG A 288 22.57 -5.10 -1.42
CA ARG A 288 23.53 -5.98 -2.13
C ARG A 288 23.32 -7.47 -1.83
N GLU A 289 22.29 -7.83 -1.07
CA GLU A 289 21.95 -9.22 -0.76
C GLU A 289 20.65 -9.62 -1.45
N GLY A 290 20.65 -10.81 -2.07
CA GLY A 290 19.49 -11.34 -2.78
C GLY A 290 18.31 -11.62 -1.86
N ILE A 291 17.10 -11.42 -2.39
CA ILE A 291 15.87 -11.74 -1.70
C ILE A 291 15.26 -12.97 -2.34
N ASP A 292 15.08 -14.07 -1.61
CA ASP A 292 14.61 -15.35 -2.19
C ASP A 292 13.37 -15.19 -3.11
N GLY A 293 13.58 -15.44 -4.41
CA GLY A 293 12.58 -15.31 -5.48
C GLY A 293 12.49 -13.93 -6.14
N ILE A 294 13.33 -12.98 -5.72
CA ILE A 294 13.59 -11.66 -6.30
C ILE A 294 15.07 -11.67 -6.74
N ASP A 295 15.37 -11.11 -7.90
CA ASP A 295 16.74 -11.12 -8.46
C ASP A 295 17.79 -10.62 -7.43
N ASP A 296 18.99 -11.18 -7.44
CA ASP A 296 20.10 -10.87 -6.51
C ASP A 296 20.59 -9.41 -6.61
N LYS A 297 20.01 -8.64 -7.54
CA LYS A 297 20.30 -7.24 -7.81
C LYS A 297 19.00 -6.42 -7.75
N SER A 298 18.53 -6.16 -6.54
CA SER A 298 17.40 -5.27 -6.29
C SER A 298 17.84 -4.01 -5.54
N LEU A 299 17.24 -2.87 -5.85
CA LEU A 299 17.63 -1.56 -5.34
C LEU A 299 16.39 -0.84 -4.80
N ILE A 300 16.43 -0.41 -3.54
CA ILE A 300 15.46 0.56 -3.02
C ILE A 300 16.03 1.96 -3.26
N GLN A 301 15.26 2.81 -3.94
CA GLN A 301 15.68 4.15 -4.31
C GLN A 301 14.76 5.19 -3.66
N LEU A 302 15.38 6.23 -3.10
CA LEU A 302 14.71 7.39 -2.53
C LEU A 302 15.00 8.61 -3.42
N LEU A 303 13.98 9.12 -4.08
CA LEU A 303 14.07 10.26 -4.97
C LEU A 303 13.64 11.52 -4.22
N ARG A 304 14.61 12.33 -3.77
CA ARG A 304 14.33 13.54 -2.98
C ARG A 304 14.30 14.79 -3.86
N PHE A 305 13.17 15.48 -3.83
CA PHE A 305 12.97 16.78 -4.43
C PHE A 305 13.20 17.88 -3.39
N LYS A 306 13.85 18.98 -3.80
CA LYS A 306 14.14 20.14 -2.97
C LYS A 306 13.67 21.42 -3.68
N HIS A 307 13.55 22.50 -2.93
CA HIS A 307 13.12 23.82 -3.43
C HIS A 307 11.73 23.80 -4.07
N LEU A 308 10.85 22.94 -3.57
CA LEU A 308 9.44 22.95 -3.96
C LEU A 308 8.74 24.16 -3.35
N GLU A 309 7.70 24.62 -4.03
CA GLU A 309 6.75 25.57 -3.47
C GLU A 309 5.88 24.86 -2.43
N SER A 310 5.56 25.56 -1.34
CA SER A 310 4.74 25.03 -0.26
C SER A 310 3.25 25.07 -0.60
N ASN A 311 2.48 24.10 -0.08
CA ASN A 311 1.04 23.98 -0.31
C ASN A 311 0.68 23.82 -1.81
N THR A 312 1.58 23.24 -2.60
CA THR A 312 1.48 23.14 -4.06
C THR A 312 1.31 21.68 -4.47
N GLN A 313 0.40 21.44 -5.42
CA GLN A 313 0.19 20.13 -6.03
C GLN A 313 1.29 19.87 -7.07
N TYR A 314 1.85 18.66 -7.03
CA TYR A 314 2.85 18.18 -7.97
C TYR A 314 2.42 16.86 -8.58
N GLN A 315 2.76 16.66 -9.86
CA GLN A 315 2.69 15.38 -10.56
C GLN A 315 4.11 14.89 -10.84
N VAL A 316 4.35 13.62 -10.53
CA VAL A 316 5.60 12.92 -10.78
C VAL A 316 5.35 11.83 -11.81
N GLU A 317 6.11 11.84 -12.90
CA GLU A 317 6.16 10.75 -13.88
C GLU A 317 7.47 9.99 -13.74
N LEU A 318 7.40 8.68 -13.63
CA LEU A 318 8.53 7.78 -13.83
C LEU A 318 8.56 7.40 -15.31
N ALA A 319 9.70 7.56 -15.96
CA ALA A 319 9.91 7.24 -17.35
C ALA A 319 11.17 6.42 -17.54
N ARG A 320 11.27 5.65 -18.63
CA ARG A 320 12.50 4.94 -18.98
C ARG A 320 13.57 5.93 -19.46
N ALA A 321 14.83 5.68 -19.14
CA ALA A 321 15.91 6.55 -19.57
C ALA A 321 16.24 6.48 -21.07
N ASP A 322 16.03 5.31 -21.68
CA ASP A 322 16.38 5.04 -23.08
C ASP A 322 15.42 5.70 -24.08
N ASP A 323 14.11 5.62 -23.83
CA ASP A 323 13.08 6.09 -24.75
C ASP A 323 12.10 7.12 -24.16
N GLN A 324 12.29 7.49 -22.89
CA GLN A 324 11.43 8.42 -22.14
C GLN A 324 9.96 8.02 -22.04
N SER A 325 9.60 6.77 -22.36
CA SER A 325 8.23 6.30 -22.19
C SER A 325 7.87 6.25 -20.70
N VAL A 326 6.67 6.72 -20.39
CA VAL A 326 6.14 6.74 -19.02
C VAL A 326 5.89 5.30 -18.56
N ILE A 327 6.47 4.96 -17.41
CA ILE A 327 6.33 3.70 -16.69
C ILE A 327 5.16 3.80 -15.70
N ASP A 328 5.10 4.92 -14.97
CA ASP A 328 4.16 5.13 -13.88
C ASP A 328 4.05 6.62 -13.56
N GLN A 329 3.00 7.02 -12.84
CA GLN A 329 2.80 8.40 -12.39
C GLN A 329 2.09 8.46 -11.04
N ILE A 330 2.42 9.45 -10.23
CA ILE A 330 1.73 9.77 -8.96
C ILE A 330 1.65 11.28 -8.78
N SER A 331 0.82 11.72 -7.85
CA SER A 331 0.71 13.13 -7.49
C SER A 331 0.70 13.30 -5.99
N PHE A 332 1.30 14.39 -5.50
CA PHE A 332 1.33 14.73 -4.08
C PHE A 332 1.21 16.24 -3.90
N LYS A 333 0.90 16.66 -2.66
CA LYS A 333 0.85 18.07 -2.28
C LYS A 333 1.89 18.33 -1.20
N THR A 334 2.67 19.41 -1.35
CA THR A 334 3.66 19.83 -0.34
C THR A 334 2.97 20.38 0.91
N ALA A 335 3.62 20.25 2.06
CA ALA A 335 3.05 20.69 3.34
C ALA A 335 2.84 22.22 3.38
N LEU A 336 1.97 22.67 4.28
CA LEU A 336 1.89 24.09 4.63
C LEU A 336 3.22 24.54 5.26
N PRO A 337 3.71 25.76 4.94
CA PRO A 337 4.92 26.27 5.56
C PRO A 337 4.70 26.43 7.07
N PRO A 338 5.69 26.09 7.93
CA PRO A 338 5.56 26.27 9.36
C PRO A 338 5.19 27.71 9.71
N SER A 339 4.04 27.88 10.35
CA SER A 339 3.55 29.20 10.72
C SER A 339 2.65 29.09 11.93
N PRO A 340 2.99 29.77 13.04
CA PRO A 340 2.10 29.85 14.18
C PRO A 340 0.97 30.84 13.93
N LEU A 341 0.97 31.64 12.87
CA LEU A 341 0.02 32.76 12.69
C LEU A 341 -0.99 32.54 11.57
N THR A 342 -0.68 31.68 10.60
CA THR A 342 -1.47 31.54 9.38
C THR A 342 -2.65 30.59 9.62
N PRO A 343 -3.90 31.03 9.39
CA PRO A 343 -5.05 30.15 9.43
C PRO A 343 -4.87 28.95 8.49
N ALA A 344 -5.27 27.77 8.95
CA ALA A 344 -5.10 26.53 8.23
C ALA A 344 -6.16 25.51 8.65
N ARG A 345 -6.67 24.75 7.68
CA ARG A 345 -7.39 23.51 7.95
C ARG A 345 -6.52 22.34 7.54
N ILE A 346 -6.36 21.37 8.44
CA ILE A 346 -5.51 20.18 8.22
C ILE A 346 -6.32 18.95 8.60
N ARG A 347 -6.43 17.98 7.70
CA ARG A 347 -7.14 16.71 7.92
C ARG A 347 -6.16 15.55 7.94
N ILE A 348 -6.10 14.85 9.07
CA ILE A 348 -5.13 13.78 9.32
C ILE A 348 -5.88 12.46 9.45
N GLY A 349 -5.49 11.46 8.67
CA GLY A 349 -5.91 10.07 8.92
C GLY A 349 -5.04 9.44 10.00
N LEU A 350 -5.61 8.56 10.81
CA LEU A 350 -4.89 7.83 11.85
C LEU A 350 -5.28 6.36 11.85
N GLY A 351 -4.29 5.46 11.97
CA GLY A 351 -4.55 4.05 12.22
C GLY A 351 -3.31 3.25 12.64
N SER A 352 -3.54 2.00 13.04
CA SER A 352 -2.51 1.00 13.36
C SER A 352 -3.11 -0.41 13.28
N CYS A 353 -2.25 -1.44 13.42
CA CYS A 353 -2.64 -2.85 13.40
C CYS A 353 -3.30 -3.29 12.08
N ALA A 354 -2.61 -3.02 10.98
CA ALA A 354 -2.97 -3.43 9.63
C ALA A 354 -2.46 -4.85 9.35
N ASN A 355 -3.07 -5.86 9.97
CA ASN A 355 -2.62 -7.25 9.87
C ASN A 355 -2.89 -7.88 8.49
N HIS A 356 -2.07 -7.53 7.52
CA HIS A 356 -2.12 -8.01 6.13
C HIS A 356 -1.93 -9.53 5.97
N ILE A 357 -1.57 -10.27 7.03
CA ILE A 357 -1.44 -11.73 6.99
C ILE A 357 -2.79 -12.40 7.30
N GLN A 358 -3.50 -11.90 8.31
CA GLN A 358 -4.72 -12.53 8.83
C GLN A 358 -6.01 -11.84 8.38
N ALA A 359 -5.93 -10.59 7.95
CA ALA A 359 -7.06 -9.85 7.44
C ALA A 359 -7.65 -10.53 6.22
N THR A 360 -8.97 -10.75 6.23
CA THR A 360 -9.72 -11.15 5.02
C THR A 360 -9.94 -9.97 4.07
N ASP A 361 -9.74 -8.73 4.54
CA ASP A 361 -9.72 -7.47 3.78
C ASP A 361 -9.14 -6.36 4.66
N LEU A 362 -8.54 -5.34 4.04
CA LEU A 362 -8.09 -4.08 4.65
C LEU A 362 -8.94 -2.90 4.11
N ASP A 363 -10.26 -3.08 4.05
CA ASP A 363 -11.20 -2.10 3.46
C ASP A 363 -11.16 -0.72 4.15
N THR A 364 -10.67 -0.64 5.38
CA THR A 364 -10.42 0.63 6.08
C THR A 364 -9.50 1.56 5.30
N PHE A 365 -8.51 1.04 4.56
CA PHE A 365 -7.67 1.85 3.67
C PHE A 365 -8.45 2.39 2.47
N SER A 366 -9.34 1.59 1.88
CA SER A 366 -10.22 2.04 0.80
C SER A 366 -11.12 3.18 1.28
N ALA A 367 -11.72 3.03 2.47
CA ALA A 367 -12.53 4.07 3.08
C ALA A 367 -11.73 5.33 3.45
N LEU A 368 -10.50 5.20 3.96
CA LEU A 368 -9.58 6.31 4.23
C LEU A 368 -9.34 7.19 2.99
N GLN A 369 -9.20 6.57 1.81
CA GLN A 369 -8.95 7.29 0.55
C GLN A 369 -10.07 8.29 0.22
N THR A 370 -11.30 8.05 0.68
CA THR A 370 -12.47 8.91 0.43
C THR A 370 -12.53 10.17 1.31
N LYS A 371 -11.59 10.33 2.25
CA LYS A 371 -11.70 11.35 3.32
C LYS A 371 -10.99 12.67 3.07
N GLU A 372 -10.43 12.89 1.88
CA GLU A 372 -9.72 14.14 1.52
C GLU A 372 -8.71 14.56 2.60
N LEU A 373 -7.77 13.66 2.89
CA LEU A 373 -6.76 13.86 3.92
C LEU A 373 -5.56 14.63 3.36
N ASP A 374 -4.89 15.42 4.20
CA ASP A 374 -3.60 16.02 3.88
C ASP A 374 -2.46 15.02 4.02
N PHE A 375 -2.53 14.15 5.03
CA PHE A 375 -1.59 13.05 5.25
C PHE A 375 -2.17 11.98 6.20
N LEU A 376 -1.52 10.82 6.24
CA LEU A 376 -1.86 9.69 7.12
C LEU A 376 -0.75 9.48 8.15
N ILE A 377 -1.13 9.29 9.41
CA ILE A 377 -0.25 8.81 10.48
C ILE A 377 -0.55 7.34 10.76
N LEU A 378 0.50 6.52 10.76
CA LEU A 378 0.44 5.12 11.18
C LEU A 378 1.23 4.89 12.47
N CYS A 379 0.56 4.47 13.53
CA CYS A 379 1.15 4.35 14.87
C CYS A 379 1.92 3.06 15.12
N GLY A 380 1.96 2.13 14.16
CA GLY A 380 2.64 0.85 14.32
C GLY A 380 1.76 -0.34 13.97
N ASP A 381 2.36 -1.52 14.01
CA ASP A 381 1.82 -2.74 13.44
C ASP A 381 1.32 -2.55 11.99
N ASN A 382 2.14 -1.83 11.21
CA ASN A 382 1.88 -1.55 9.80
C ASN A 382 2.16 -2.81 8.95
N CYS A 383 3.08 -3.63 9.45
CA CYS A 383 3.49 -4.91 8.93
C CYS A 383 3.50 -5.93 10.08
N TYR A 384 3.10 -7.17 9.80
CA TYR A 384 3.19 -8.28 10.75
C TYR A 384 4.19 -9.30 10.24
N TYR A 385 5.24 -9.59 11.03
CA TYR A 385 6.16 -10.68 10.75
C TYR A 385 5.63 -12.06 11.16
N PHE A 386 5.93 -13.08 10.37
CA PHE A 386 5.44 -14.44 10.60
C PHE A 386 6.30 -15.23 11.61
N ARG A 387 5.63 -15.92 12.54
CA ARG A 387 6.23 -16.87 13.50
C ARG A 387 5.79 -18.31 13.18
N THR A 388 6.75 -19.23 13.09
CA THR A 388 6.53 -20.63 12.71
C THR A 388 6.10 -21.57 13.85
N ASN A 389 6.26 -21.18 15.12
CA ASN A 389 6.05 -22.08 16.28
C ASN A 389 4.96 -21.62 17.27
N GLU A 390 4.22 -20.54 17.00
CA GLU A 390 2.97 -20.37 17.72
C GLU A 390 2.01 -21.43 17.21
N LYS A 391 1.46 -22.23 18.12
CA LYS A 391 0.36 -23.14 17.83
C LYS A 391 -0.69 -22.37 17.06
N SER A 392 -0.62 -22.50 15.74
CA SER A 392 -1.69 -22.22 14.82
C SER A 392 -2.86 -23.05 15.32
N THR A 393 -3.68 -22.47 16.18
CA THR A 393 -5.11 -22.74 16.15
C THR A 393 -5.72 -21.89 15.04
N ILE A 394 -5.13 -21.94 13.83
CA ILE A 394 -5.93 -22.08 12.63
C ILE A 394 -6.28 -23.56 12.59
N LYS A 395 -7.57 -23.90 12.69
CA LYS A 395 -8.11 -25.27 12.70
C LYS A 395 -7.95 -25.99 11.34
N THR A 396 -6.80 -25.89 10.70
CA THR A 396 -6.48 -26.62 9.47
C THR A 396 -5.20 -27.39 9.77
N GLY A 397 -5.36 -28.65 10.18
CA GLY A 397 -4.31 -29.50 10.75
C GLY A 397 -3.20 -29.91 9.79
N GLU A 398 -2.54 -28.97 9.11
CA GLU A 398 -1.37 -29.25 8.29
C GLU A 398 -0.15 -28.46 8.79
N PRO A 399 0.99 -29.13 9.05
CA PRO A 399 2.22 -28.49 9.49
C PRO A 399 2.84 -27.69 8.34
N GLY A 400 3.27 -26.47 8.63
CA GLY A 400 4.14 -25.72 7.72
C GLY A 400 5.47 -26.46 7.47
N PRO A 401 6.18 -26.17 6.36
CA PRO A 401 7.40 -26.87 6.00
C PRO A 401 8.46 -26.78 7.13
N PRO A 402 9.18 -27.89 7.40
CA PRO A 402 9.93 -28.11 8.65
C PRO A 402 11.13 -27.17 8.91
N ASP A 403 11.56 -26.36 7.94
CA ASP A 403 12.85 -25.63 8.00
C ASP A 403 12.77 -24.10 7.98
N ASN A 404 11.60 -23.47 8.21
CA ASN A 404 11.48 -22.01 8.05
C ASN A 404 11.62 -21.25 9.40
N PRO A 405 12.75 -20.58 9.71
CA PRO A 405 12.85 -19.70 10.87
C PRO A 405 12.02 -18.42 10.65
N HIS A 406 11.49 -17.84 11.73
CA HIS A 406 10.65 -16.62 11.77
C HIS A 406 11.17 -15.49 10.85
N ASP A 407 10.29 -14.60 10.36
CA ASP A 407 10.69 -13.56 9.39
C ASP A 407 11.85 -12.68 9.92
N TRP A 408 11.86 -12.32 11.22
CA TRP A 408 12.92 -11.53 11.85
C TRP A 408 14.26 -12.25 12.03
N ALA A 409 14.38 -13.51 11.61
CA ALA A 409 15.66 -14.21 11.54
C ALA A 409 16.50 -13.79 10.33
N SER A 410 15.93 -13.04 9.38
CA SER A 410 16.60 -12.65 8.13
C SER A 410 16.09 -11.30 7.62
N VAL A 411 17.02 -10.36 7.37
CA VAL A 411 16.74 -9.07 6.73
C VAL A 411 15.95 -9.25 5.43
N THR A 412 16.36 -10.22 4.60
CA THR A 412 15.69 -10.60 3.36
C THR A 412 14.21 -10.98 3.57
N LYS A 413 13.89 -11.76 4.60
CA LYS A 413 12.49 -12.13 4.89
C LYS A 413 11.68 -10.96 5.41
N MET A 414 12.28 -10.11 6.25
CA MET A 414 11.63 -8.89 6.74
C MET A 414 11.32 -7.93 5.59
N LEU A 415 12.27 -7.69 4.68
CA LEU A 415 12.10 -6.89 3.47
C LEU A 415 10.98 -7.45 2.58
N LYS A 416 10.97 -8.77 2.35
CA LYS A 416 9.91 -9.44 1.58
C LYS A 416 8.53 -9.25 2.22
N ARG A 417 8.44 -9.36 3.55
CA ARG A 417 7.18 -9.16 4.29
C ARG A 417 6.70 -7.70 4.21
N GLN A 418 7.60 -6.74 4.40
CA GLN A 418 7.31 -5.32 4.24
C GLN A 418 6.88 -5.00 2.81
N LEU A 419 7.51 -5.61 1.80
CA LEU A 419 7.12 -5.46 0.39
C LEU A 419 5.72 -6.02 0.12
N GLN A 420 5.36 -7.15 0.74
CA GLN A 420 4.02 -7.72 0.67
C GLN A 420 2.98 -6.78 1.29
N ALA A 421 3.25 -6.25 2.49
CA ALA A 421 2.35 -5.30 3.17
C ALA A 421 2.17 -4.02 2.36
N ARG A 422 3.26 -3.43 1.86
CA ARG A 422 3.22 -2.18 1.08
C ARG A 422 2.63 -2.34 -0.33
N ASN A 423 2.58 -3.55 -0.86
CA ASN A 423 1.88 -3.85 -2.12
C ASN A 423 0.50 -4.48 -1.90
N HIS A 424 -0.06 -4.37 -0.69
CA HIS A 424 -1.43 -4.78 -0.47
C HIS A 424 -2.39 -3.94 -1.35
N PRO A 425 -3.32 -4.56 -2.09
CA PRO A 425 -4.22 -3.88 -3.04
C PRO A 425 -4.96 -2.69 -2.47
N GLN A 426 -5.40 -2.77 -1.22
CA GLN A 426 -6.11 -1.68 -0.54
C GLN A 426 -5.17 -0.61 0.03
N PHE A 427 -3.89 -0.92 0.28
CA PHE A 427 -2.90 0.03 0.79
C PHE A 427 -2.23 0.85 -0.32
N VAL A 428 -1.99 0.23 -1.49
CA VAL A 428 -1.31 0.85 -2.64
C VAL A 428 -1.97 2.17 -3.06
N PRO A 429 -3.31 2.29 -3.20
CA PRO A 429 -3.95 3.55 -3.56
C PRO A 429 -3.65 4.67 -2.55
N VAL A 430 -3.69 4.37 -1.26
CA VAL A 430 -3.41 5.32 -0.17
C VAL A 430 -1.96 5.80 -0.21
N ALA A 431 -0.99 4.88 -0.29
CA ALA A 431 0.44 5.20 -0.32
C ALA A 431 0.89 5.95 -1.60
N ARG A 432 0.05 5.96 -2.63
CA ARG A 432 0.29 6.67 -3.89
C ARG A 432 -0.35 8.06 -3.94
N SER A 433 -1.32 8.34 -3.07
CA SER A 433 -2.06 9.60 -3.06
C SER A 433 -1.82 10.47 -1.83
N LEU A 434 -1.34 9.90 -0.73
CA LEU A 434 -1.12 10.61 0.53
C LEU A 434 0.33 10.45 1.01
N PRO A 435 0.95 11.52 1.55
CA PRO A 435 2.09 11.39 2.43
C PRO A 435 1.71 10.51 3.63
N ILE A 436 2.55 9.54 3.96
CA ILE A 436 2.38 8.68 5.13
C ILE A 436 3.56 8.91 6.07
N PHE A 437 3.26 9.28 7.32
CA PHE A 437 4.23 9.35 8.41
C PHE A 437 3.96 8.18 9.35
N SER A 438 5.00 7.41 9.71
CA SER A 438 4.80 6.18 10.46
C SER A 438 5.86 5.95 11.52
N THR A 439 5.44 5.29 12.59
CA THR A 439 6.33 4.59 13.52
C THR A 439 5.99 3.10 13.52
N TRP A 440 6.82 2.27 14.15
CA TRP A 440 6.58 0.84 14.31
C TRP A 440 5.88 0.53 15.63
N ASP A 441 5.40 -0.70 15.74
CA ASP A 441 5.25 -1.36 17.02
C ASP A 441 5.92 -2.75 17.00
N ASP A 442 5.57 -3.65 17.92
CA ASP A 442 6.23 -4.94 18.08
C ASP A 442 6.12 -5.85 16.84
N HIS A 443 5.04 -5.80 16.06
CA HIS A 443 4.91 -6.68 14.89
C HIS A 443 5.66 -6.18 13.65
N ASP A 444 5.99 -4.88 13.60
CA ASP A 444 6.91 -4.28 12.64
C ASP A 444 8.38 -4.48 13.03
N PHE A 445 8.63 -4.71 14.33
CA PHE A 445 9.96 -4.86 14.92
C PHE A 445 10.39 -6.34 14.97
N SER A 446 9.56 -7.20 15.58
CA SER A 446 9.79 -8.65 15.69
C SER A 446 8.49 -9.42 16.04
N PHE A 447 8.35 -9.94 17.27
CA PHE A 447 7.22 -10.75 17.74
C PHE A 447 6.41 -10.01 18.81
N ASN A 448 5.24 -10.56 19.11
CA ASN A 448 4.30 -9.97 20.06
C ASN A 448 4.96 -9.61 21.41
N ASN A 449 4.81 -8.37 21.85
CA ASN A 449 5.34 -7.78 23.07
C ASN A 449 6.89 -7.73 23.16
N CYS A 450 7.62 -7.77 22.03
CA CYS A 450 9.07 -7.65 22.03
C CYS A 450 9.56 -6.24 22.42
N ASP A 451 10.83 -6.13 22.81
CA ASP A 451 11.54 -4.87 23.02
C ASP A 451 12.99 -4.96 22.55
N GLY A 452 13.69 -3.83 22.49
CA GLY A 452 15.07 -3.75 22.02
C GLY A 452 16.14 -4.20 23.02
N PHE A 453 15.74 -4.61 24.24
CA PHE A 453 16.63 -5.00 25.33
C PHE A 453 16.22 -6.32 26.00
N TYR A 454 15.61 -7.24 25.25
CA TYR A 454 15.34 -8.59 25.74
C TYR A 454 16.65 -9.20 26.25
N ASP A 455 16.60 -9.68 27.49
CA ASP A 455 17.80 -9.94 28.29
C ASP A 455 18.25 -11.38 28.00
N LYS A 456 19.34 -11.56 27.23
CA LYS A 456 20.45 -12.51 27.51
C LYS A 456 21.58 -12.64 26.46
N ASP A 457 21.44 -12.24 25.18
CA ASP A 457 22.45 -12.58 24.15
C ASP A 457 22.83 -11.46 23.15
N LEU A 458 24.12 -11.37 22.77
CA LEU A 458 24.66 -10.43 21.76
C LEU A 458 23.97 -10.54 20.38
N THR A 459 23.40 -11.71 20.06
CA THR A 459 22.64 -11.94 18.81
C THR A 459 21.36 -11.11 18.71
N GLU A 460 20.83 -10.59 19.82
CA GLU A 460 19.59 -9.80 19.85
C GLU A 460 19.82 -8.32 19.55
N TRP A 461 21.02 -7.79 19.84
CA TRP A 461 21.43 -6.44 19.41
C TRP A 461 21.43 -6.31 17.89
N VAL A 462 21.97 -7.33 17.21
CA VAL A 462 21.94 -7.42 15.74
C VAL A 462 20.49 -7.45 15.21
N ARG A 463 19.53 -8.03 15.94
CA ARG A 463 18.13 -8.09 15.50
C ARG A 463 17.42 -6.74 15.52
N ARG A 464 17.65 -5.90 16.53
CA ARG A 464 17.05 -4.55 16.55
C ARG A 464 17.67 -3.61 15.52
N ASP A 465 18.97 -3.72 15.26
CA ASP A 465 19.65 -2.96 14.20
C ASP A 465 19.14 -3.41 12.82
N ASN A 466 18.93 -4.71 12.63
CA ASN A 466 18.30 -5.23 11.42
C ASN A 466 16.86 -4.73 11.26
N ALA A 467 16.05 -4.76 12.32
CA ALA A 467 14.69 -4.23 12.29
C ALA A 467 14.69 -2.75 11.92
N ALA A 468 15.58 -1.97 12.53
CA ALA A 468 15.76 -0.56 12.22
C ALA A 468 16.21 -0.31 10.78
N GLY A 469 17.22 -1.02 10.31
CA GLY A 469 17.70 -0.91 8.94
C GLY A 469 16.60 -1.22 7.92
N VAL A 470 15.85 -2.31 8.14
CA VAL A 470 14.69 -2.67 7.32
C VAL A 470 13.61 -1.59 7.37
N TYR A 471 13.22 -1.15 8.57
CA TYR A 471 12.15 -0.16 8.70
C TYR A 471 12.53 1.17 8.04
N ARG A 472 13.74 1.68 8.28
CA ARG A 472 14.21 2.97 7.71
C ARG A 472 14.34 2.94 6.19
N VAL A 473 14.65 1.79 5.59
CA VAL A 473 14.69 1.66 4.13
C VAL A 473 13.30 1.51 3.52
N MET A 474 12.34 0.92 4.25
CA MET A 474 10.97 0.73 3.79
C MET A 474 10.07 1.96 4.04
N TRP A 475 10.36 2.73 5.08
CA TRP A 475 9.64 3.92 5.51
C TRP A 475 10.64 5.08 5.61
N ASN A 476 10.69 5.94 4.60
CA ASN A 476 11.74 6.94 4.46
C ASN A 476 11.38 8.27 5.13
N HIS A 477 11.48 8.31 6.46
CA HIS A 477 11.20 9.50 7.26
C HIS A 477 12.46 10.31 7.59
N PRO A 478 12.35 11.57 8.05
CA PRO A 478 13.49 12.39 8.44
C PRO A 478 14.05 11.99 9.82
N TYR A 479 14.44 10.72 9.96
CA TYR A 479 14.96 10.15 11.19
C TYR A 479 16.09 10.96 11.81
N ARG A 480 16.06 11.06 13.14
CA ARG A 480 17.18 11.59 13.91
C ARG A 480 18.46 10.76 13.63
N THR A 481 19.61 11.44 13.57
CA THR A 481 20.89 10.86 13.11
C THR A 481 21.85 10.47 14.24
N ASP A 482 21.38 10.54 15.48
CA ASP A 482 22.10 10.21 16.71
C ASP A 482 22.05 8.70 17.05
N GLY A 483 21.51 7.86 16.16
CA GLY A 483 21.47 6.41 16.32
C GLY A 483 20.74 5.70 15.18
N ASN A 484 20.53 4.39 15.35
CA ASN A 484 19.76 3.56 14.43
C ASN A 484 18.25 3.54 14.73
N HIS A 485 17.78 4.18 15.80
CA HIS A 485 16.35 4.27 16.13
C HIS A 485 15.53 4.98 15.01
N ILE A 486 14.20 5.00 15.19
CA ILE A 486 13.29 5.53 14.17
C ILE A 486 12.45 6.73 14.62
N TYR A 487 12.83 7.44 15.69
CA TYR A 487 12.10 8.64 16.09
C TYR A 487 12.51 9.88 15.29
N TYR A 488 11.55 10.78 15.08
CA TYR A 488 11.71 12.02 14.32
C TYR A 488 10.60 13.02 14.61
N ASP A 489 10.72 14.23 14.09
CA ASP A 489 9.69 15.25 14.14
C ASP A 489 9.55 15.95 12.79
N PHE A 490 8.41 16.60 12.57
CA PHE A 490 8.17 17.46 11.43
C PHE A 490 7.11 18.51 11.74
N GLN A 491 7.02 19.51 10.86
CA GLN A 491 6.05 20.60 10.97
C GLN A 491 5.12 20.63 9.76
N TRP A 492 3.85 20.95 10.01
CA TRP A 492 2.85 21.14 8.96
C TRP A 492 1.97 22.33 9.33
N GLY A 493 2.24 23.50 8.75
CA GLY A 493 1.53 24.73 9.10
C GLY A 493 1.66 25.07 10.59
N PRO A 494 0.55 25.17 11.35
CA PRO A 494 0.55 25.45 12.79
C PRO A 494 0.84 24.23 13.68
N LEU A 495 1.21 23.08 13.10
CA LEU A 495 1.45 21.84 13.84
C LEU A 495 2.94 21.54 13.97
N HIS A 496 3.33 21.01 15.12
CA HIS A 496 4.60 20.30 15.30
C HIS A 496 4.29 18.89 15.79
N ILE A 497 4.69 17.89 15.02
CA ILE A 497 4.37 16.49 15.22
C ILE A 497 5.64 15.75 15.63
N PHE A 498 5.61 15.06 16.77
CA PHE A 498 6.69 14.23 17.30
C PHE A 498 6.34 12.76 17.11
N MET A 499 7.13 12.04 16.32
CA MET A 499 7.00 10.62 16.04
C MET A 499 7.99 9.86 16.92
N THR A 500 7.49 9.08 17.89
CA THR A 500 8.34 8.36 18.84
C THR A 500 8.66 6.93 18.36
N ASP A 501 9.51 6.23 19.11
CA ASP A 501 10.01 4.88 18.88
C ASP A 501 9.77 4.12 20.19
N GLY A 502 8.77 3.25 20.20
CA GLY A 502 8.35 2.53 21.40
C GLY A 502 9.06 1.20 21.63
N ARG A 503 10.08 0.85 20.81
CA ARG A 503 10.66 -0.51 20.79
C ARG A 503 12.17 -0.52 20.89
N TYR A 504 12.91 0.23 20.09
CA TYR A 504 14.38 0.08 19.96
C TYR A 504 15.13 0.31 21.27
N HIS A 505 14.71 1.32 22.03
CA HIS A 505 15.28 1.63 23.34
C HIS A 505 14.47 1.09 24.51
N SER A 506 13.34 0.40 24.27
CA SER A 506 12.49 -0.10 25.35
C SER A 506 13.20 -1.20 26.14
N ASN A 507 13.19 -1.08 27.47
CA ASN A 507 13.77 -2.04 28.40
C ASN A 507 12.75 -2.40 29.49
N ARG A 508 12.24 -3.63 29.42
CA ARG A 508 11.19 -4.14 30.31
C ARG A 508 11.73 -5.07 31.39
N ASN A 509 13.03 -5.29 31.44
CA ASN A 509 13.63 -6.27 32.35
C ASN A 509 13.36 -5.89 33.81
N ALA A 510 12.56 -6.70 34.48
CA ALA A 510 12.16 -6.51 35.87
C ALA A 510 13.33 -6.53 36.87
N ALA A 511 14.47 -7.12 36.51
CA ALA A 511 15.67 -7.17 37.35
C ALA A 511 16.45 -5.83 37.36
N LYS A 512 16.23 -4.96 36.36
CA LYS A 512 16.87 -3.64 36.28
C LYS A 512 15.93 -2.59 36.92
N LYS A 513 16.50 -1.69 37.74
CA LYS A 513 15.76 -0.71 38.54
C LYS A 513 15.04 0.38 37.72
N GLU A 514 15.37 0.55 36.45
CA GLU A 514 14.82 1.61 35.59
C GLU A 514 14.20 1.00 34.33
N ARG A 515 12.87 0.92 34.30
CA ARG A 515 12.11 0.50 33.11
C ARG A 515 11.69 1.72 32.29
N HIS A 516 11.80 1.61 30.97
CA HIS A 516 11.46 2.67 30.04
C HIS A 516 10.96 2.11 28.70
N ILE A 517 10.14 2.89 28.01
CA ILE A 517 9.70 2.63 26.63
C ILE A 517 10.55 3.43 25.66
N LEU A 518 10.70 4.75 25.88
CA LEU A 518 11.50 5.60 24.99
C LEU A 518 12.99 5.56 25.35
N GLY A 519 13.29 5.43 26.64
CA GLY A 519 14.65 5.58 27.14
C GLY A 519 15.04 7.05 27.31
N PRO A 520 16.10 7.31 28.10
CA PRO A 520 16.39 8.64 28.62
C PRO A 520 16.71 9.68 27.52
N ILE A 521 17.44 9.29 26.48
CA ILE A 521 17.86 10.21 25.39
C ILE A 521 16.64 10.69 24.60
N GLN A 522 15.83 9.75 24.12
CA GLN A 522 14.63 10.06 23.35
C GLN A 522 13.57 10.76 24.19
N CYS A 523 13.37 10.34 25.45
CA CYS A 523 12.45 11.01 26.35
C CYS A 523 12.87 12.47 26.54
N GLN A 524 14.15 12.74 26.82
CA GLN A 524 14.65 14.11 26.96
C GLN A 524 14.46 14.93 25.67
N TRP A 525 14.77 14.37 24.50
CA TRP A 525 14.51 15.01 23.20
C TRP A 525 13.04 15.41 23.03
N LEU A 526 12.11 14.51 23.36
CA LEU A 526 10.67 14.77 23.28
C LEU A 526 10.27 15.92 24.23
N LEU A 527 10.73 15.88 25.48
CA LEU A 527 10.40 16.90 26.48
C LEU A 527 10.93 18.29 26.07
N ASP A 528 12.17 18.36 25.58
CA ASP A 528 12.78 19.60 25.11
C ASP A 528 12.05 20.14 23.87
N GLY A 529 11.82 19.30 22.88
CA GLY A 529 11.07 19.66 21.68
C GLY A 529 9.66 20.19 21.99
N LEU A 530 8.94 19.56 22.91
CA LEU A 530 7.59 20.01 23.32
C LEU A 530 7.61 21.38 24.01
N LYS A 531 8.59 21.63 24.88
CA LYS A 531 8.74 22.92 25.60
C LYS A 531 9.13 24.06 24.64
N GLU A 532 10.03 23.77 23.71
CA GLU A 532 10.63 24.76 22.80
C GLU A 532 9.75 25.03 21.57
N SER A 533 8.86 24.09 21.21
CA SER A 533 8.04 24.20 20.02
C SER A 533 7.10 25.43 20.05
N PRO A 534 7.20 26.33 19.06
CA PRO A 534 6.34 27.51 18.94
C PRO A 534 4.96 27.17 18.34
N ALA A 535 4.75 25.92 17.90
CA ALA A 535 3.51 25.52 17.25
C ALA A 535 2.30 25.67 18.20
N PRO A 536 1.18 26.25 17.74
CA PRO A 536 -0.06 26.33 18.51
C PRO A 536 -0.51 24.97 19.08
N LEU A 537 -0.44 23.92 18.28
CA LEU A 537 -0.84 22.57 18.67
C LEU A 537 0.32 21.59 18.43
N LYS A 538 0.68 20.82 19.46
CA LYS A 538 1.67 19.75 19.36
C LYS A 538 0.97 18.41 19.26
N LEU A 539 1.45 17.55 18.38
CA LEU A 539 1.01 16.15 18.29
C LEU A 539 2.16 15.24 18.75
N VAL A 540 1.86 14.22 19.54
CA VAL A 540 2.85 13.20 19.93
C VAL A 540 2.31 11.83 19.60
N VAL A 541 3.05 11.07 18.79
CA VAL A 541 2.65 9.75 18.32
C VAL A 541 3.44 8.70 19.09
N PHE A 542 2.73 7.84 19.82
CA PHE A 542 3.27 6.67 20.51
C PHE A 542 2.74 5.40 19.86
N SER A 543 3.50 4.32 19.94
CA SER A 543 3.02 3.03 19.44
C SER A 543 1.96 2.41 20.37
N SER A 544 2.18 2.51 21.69
CA SER A 544 1.22 2.10 22.74
C SER A 544 0.61 3.29 23.49
N GLN A 545 -0.54 3.09 24.14
CA GLN A 545 -1.26 4.16 24.82
C GLN A 545 -0.49 4.80 26.00
N LEU A 546 -0.62 6.13 26.15
CA LEU A 546 0.05 6.91 27.20
C LEU A 546 -0.84 7.13 28.43
N ILE A 547 -2.08 7.59 28.24
CA ILE A 547 -2.99 8.06 29.30
C ILE A 547 -3.62 6.90 30.04
N ARG A 548 -3.98 5.81 29.34
CA ARG A 548 -4.71 4.67 29.90
C ARG A 548 -4.13 4.19 31.23
N THR A 549 -4.99 4.06 32.24
CA THR A 549 -4.65 3.47 33.53
C THR A 549 -5.10 2.01 33.57
N THR A 550 -4.30 1.14 34.19
CA THR A 550 -4.62 -0.29 34.27
C THR A 550 -4.49 -0.81 35.68
N SER A 551 -5.33 -1.78 36.05
CA SER A 551 -5.16 -2.47 37.33
C SER A 551 -3.81 -3.20 37.38
N LYS A 552 -3.25 -3.39 38.58
CA LYS A 552 -1.96 -4.08 38.78
C LYS A 552 -1.92 -5.51 38.20
N ASN A 553 -3.09 -6.13 38.02
CA ASN A 553 -3.24 -7.49 37.49
C ASN A 553 -3.57 -7.53 35.98
N SER A 554 -3.66 -6.37 35.31
CA SER A 554 -3.98 -6.32 33.89
C SER A 554 -2.86 -6.93 33.05
N ALA A 555 -3.22 -7.70 32.02
CA ALA A 555 -2.27 -8.24 31.03
C ALA A 555 -1.78 -7.17 30.04
N PHE A 556 -2.31 -5.94 30.11
CA PHE A 556 -2.03 -4.82 29.21
C PHE A 556 -0.55 -4.53 29.01
N GLU A 557 -0.21 -4.10 27.80
CA GLU A 557 1.09 -3.59 27.40
C GLU A 557 0.99 -2.09 27.15
N GLY A 558 1.86 -1.30 27.77
CA GLY A 558 1.90 0.15 27.57
C GLY A 558 2.57 0.90 28.70
N PHE A 559 2.59 2.24 28.60
CA PHE A 559 3.31 3.13 29.50
C PHE A 559 2.94 2.94 30.98
N SER A 560 1.65 2.79 31.29
CA SER A 560 1.15 2.69 32.68
C SER A 560 1.64 1.45 33.43
N LYS A 561 2.02 0.38 32.72
CA LYS A 561 2.57 -0.84 33.33
C LYS A 561 4.08 -0.97 33.17
N LYS A 562 4.60 -0.55 32.01
CA LYS A 562 5.99 -0.82 31.62
C LYS A 562 6.95 0.29 32.02
N ALA A 563 6.49 1.53 32.09
CA ALA A 563 7.36 2.68 32.28
C ALA A 563 6.65 3.79 33.08
N GLU A 564 6.08 3.45 34.24
CA GLU A 564 5.26 4.37 35.05
C GLU A 564 6.01 5.67 35.40
N GLY A 565 7.30 5.59 35.72
CA GLY A 565 8.14 6.76 35.99
C GLY A 565 8.35 7.66 34.76
N GLU A 566 8.65 7.07 33.60
CA GLU A 566 8.78 7.80 32.32
C GLU A 566 7.43 8.43 31.92
N ARG A 567 6.33 7.69 32.07
CA ARG A 567 4.96 8.16 31.85
C ARG A 567 4.65 9.38 32.72
N ALA A 568 4.91 9.28 34.02
CA ALA A 568 4.66 10.37 34.97
C ALA A 568 5.47 11.61 34.60
N LEU A 569 6.74 11.45 34.22
CA LEU A 569 7.60 12.54 33.78
C LEU A 569 7.06 13.23 32.51
N ILE A 570 6.62 12.46 31.51
CA ILE A 570 6.04 12.98 30.27
C ILE A 570 4.75 13.76 30.57
N LEU A 571 3.81 13.14 31.29
CA LEU A 571 2.52 13.77 31.62
C LEU A 571 2.71 15.03 32.48
N ASP A 572 3.57 14.99 33.50
CA ASP A 572 3.88 16.14 34.35
C ASP A 572 4.50 17.29 33.54
N THR A 573 5.46 16.99 32.67
CA THR A 573 6.10 18.00 31.83
C THR A 573 5.10 18.62 30.87
N ILE A 574 4.23 17.82 30.23
CA ILE A 574 3.19 18.36 29.36
C ILE A 574 2.23 19.25 30.16
N MET A 575 1.78 18.82 31.33
CA MET A 575 0.85 19.60 32.15
C MET A 575 1.44 20.93 32.61
N ASN A 576 2.69 20.92 33.07
CA ASN A 576 3.26 22.02 33.83
C ASN A 576 4.25 22.90 33.05
N LYS A 577 4.87 22.39 31.99
CA LYS A 577 5.99 23.06 31.29
C LYS A 577 5.77 23.28 29.80
N VAL A 578 4.88 22.52 29.16
CA VAL A 578 4.60 22.66 27.72
C VAL A 578 3.57 23.78 27.47
N PRO A 579 3.84 24.72 26.55
CA PRO A 579 2.88 25.76 26.19
C PRO A 579 1.81 25.19 25.24
N GLY A 580 0.55 25.46 25.57
CA GLY A 580 -0.60 25.07 24.75
C GLY A 580 -1.08 23.63 24.96
N PRO A 581 -2.08 23.21 24.17
CA PRO A 581 -2.62 21.85 24.17
C PRO A 581 -1.70 20.84 23.46
N VAL A 582 -1.82 19.56 23.84
CA VAL A 582 -1.13 18.44 23.18
C VAL A 582 -2.15 17.37 22.78
N LEU A 583 -2.09 16.91 21.53
CA LEU A 583 -2.86 15.78 21.05
C LEU A 583 -1.94 14.54 20.97
N VAL A 584 -2.26 13.51 21.73
CA VAL A 584 -1.54 12.24 21.75
C VAL A 584 -2.23 11.26 20.80
N LEU A 585 -1.47 10.56 19.97
CA LEU A 585 -1.97 9.57 19.02
C LEU A 585 -1.34 8.21 19.33
N SER A 586 -2.14 7.13 19.32
CA SER A 586 -1.65 5.79 19.70
C SER A 586 -2.31 4.59 19.00
N GLY A 587 -1.72 3.40 19.17
CA GLY A 587 -2.12 2.13 18.55
C GLY A 587 -2.11 0.92 19.51
N ASP A 588 -1.62 -0.24 19.04
CA ASP A 588 -1.39 -1.52 19.76
C ASP A 588 -2.65 -2.31 20.22
N VAL A 589 -3.65 -1.61 20.73
CA VAL A 589 -4.67 -2.21 21.61
C VAL A 589 -5.88 -2.81 20.90
N HIS A 590 -5.90 -2.81 19.56
CA HIS A 590 -6.93 -3.43 18.72
C HIS A 590 -8.35 -2.88 18.86
N HIS A 591 -8.47 -1.65 19.34
CA HIS A 591 -9.70 -0.89 19.41
C HIS A 591 -9.41 0.59 19.18
N SER A 592 -10.46 1.39 19.02
CA SER A 592 -10.35 2.83 18.88
C SER A 592 -11.07 3.52 20.03
N GLU A 593 -10.46 4.58 20.56
CA GLU A 593 -11.01 5.36 21.67
C GLU A 593 -10.44 6.77 21.71
N CYS A 594 -11.11 7.65 22.44
CA CYS A 594 -10.60 8.98 22.77
C CYS A 594 -10.70 9.21 24.27
N GLN A 595 -9.62 9.71 24.88
CA GLN A 595 -9.53 9.93 26.32
C GLN A 595 -9.00 11.33 26.65
N PRO A 596 -9.54 12.03 27.67
CA PRO A 596 -8.98 13.26 28.18
C PRO A 596 -7.96 13.00 29.30
N TYR A 597 -6.98 13.90 29.43
CA TYR A 597 -6.15 13.99 30.62
C TYR A 597 -6.04 15.43 31.15
N PRO A 598 -6.17 15.65 32.48
CA PRO A 598 -6.49 14.65 33.52
C PRO A 598 -7.84 13.97 33.32
N GLU A 599 -8.03 12.81 33.96
CA GLU A 599 -9.21 11.99 33.74
C GLU A 599 -10.51 12.78 33.94
N LYS A 600 -11.50 12.56 33.06
CA LYS A 600 -12.82 13.22 33.08
C LYS A 600 -12.80 14.75 32.99
N SER A 601 -11.67 15.35 32.58
CA SER A 601 -11.59 16.80 32.39
C SER A 601 -12.45 17.25 31.21
N LEU A 602 -13.32 18.24 31.45
CA LEU A 602 -14.05 18.96 30.38
C LEU A 602 -13.19 20.04 29.71
N LYS A 603 -12.03 20.36 30.29
CA LYS A 603 -11.05 21.31 29.74
C LYS A 603 -9.68 20.64 29.59
N PRO A 604 -9.58 19.54 28.84
CA PRO A 604 -8.35 18.77 28.79
C PRO A 604 -7.23 19.61 28.18
N LYS A 605 -6.03 19.50 28.76
CA LYS A 605 -4.80 19.99 28.11
C LYS A 605 -4.25 18.93 27.15
N ILE A 606 -4.52 17.66 27.46
CA ILE A 606 -4.12 16.51 26.65
C ILE A 606 -5.38 15.74 26.26
N LEU A 607 -5.52 15.45 24.97
CA LEU A 607 -6.41 14.40 24.47
C LEU A 607 -5.55 13.29 23.90
N GLU A 608 -5.90 12.03 24.15
CA GLU A 608 -5.34 10.88 23.45
C GLU A 608 -6.38 10.26 22.54
N VAL A 609 -6.02 10.04 21.28
CA VAL A 609 -6.81 9.32 20.28
C VAL A 609 -6.06 8.06 19.91
N THR A 610 -6.68 6.92 20.20
CA THR A 610 -6.17 5.61 19.81
C THR A 610 -6.97 5.12 18.61
N SER A 611 -6.27 4.69 17.55
CA SER A 611 -6.90 4.03 16.42
C SER A 611 -6.10 2.79 16.03
N SER A 612 -6.64 1.62 16.38
CA SER A 612 -5.86 0.37 16.39
C SER A 612 -6.55 -0.82 15.74
N ALA A 613 -7.59 -0.58 14.94
CA ALA A 613 -8.35 -1.66 14.32
C ALA A 613 -8.38 -1.55 12.79
N LEU A 614 -7.25 -1.22 12.13
CA LEU A 614 -7.26 -1.13 10.66
C LEU A 614 -7.56 -2.46 9.98
N GLY A 615 -6.99 -3.57 10.44
CA GLY A 615 -7.04 -4.85 9.71
C GLY A 615 -7.03 -6.12 10.55
N ARG A 616 -7.14 -6.05 11.87
CA ARG A 616 -7.08 -7.26 12.72
C ARG A 616 -8.44 -7.94 12.80
N LYS A 617 -8.51 -9.27 12.63
CA LYS A 617 -9.73 -10.05 12.87
C LYS A 617 -10.25 -9.86 14.30
N ILE A 618 -11.43 -9.26 14.43
CA ILE A 618 -12.14 -9.13 15.71
C ILE A 618 -12.76 -10.50 16.02
N THR A 619 -12.42 -11.09 17.16
CA THR A 619 -12.97 -12.39 17.58
C THR A 619 -14.26 -12.22 18.37
N ALA A 620 -15.09 -13.27 18.44
CA ALA A 620 -16.27 -13.28 19.31
C ALA A 620 -15.90 -13.03 20.79
N ARG A 621 -14.69 -13.42 21.20
CA ARG A 621 -14.14 -13.14 22.53
C ARG A 621 -13.83 -11.65 22.73
N ASP A 622 -13.34 -10.99 21.68
CA ASP A 622 -13.14 -9.53 21.67
C ASP A 622 -14.47 -8.77 21.66
N ILE A 623 -15.59 -9.43 21.38
CA ILE A 623 -16.92 -8.82 21.51
C ILE A 623 -17.50 -9.13 22.90
N SER A 624 -17.36 -10.37 23.38
CA SER A 624 -18.01 -10.87 24.59
C SER A 624 -17.28 -10.54 25.90
N ASN A 625 -15.99 -10.25 25.86
CA ASN A 625 -15.19 -9.78 27.00
C ASN A 625 -14.73 -8.34 26.73
N PRO A 626 -15.56 -7.31 27.04
CA PRO A 626 -15.05 -5.93 27.12
C PRO A 626 -13.78 -5.91 27.98
N PRO A 627 -12.83 -4.96 27.80
CA PRO A 627 -11.79 -4.82 28.78
C PRO A 627 -12.53 -4.47 30.07
N THR A 628 -12.66 -5.43 30.98
CA THR A 628 -13.33 -5.28 32.27
C THR A 628 -12.50 -4.40 33.22
N ASP A 629 -11.43 -3.82 32.71
CA ASP A 629 -10.65 -2.79 33.34
C ASP A 629 -11.59 -1.58 33.39
N GLY A 630 -12.14 -1.28 34.58
CA GLY A 630 -13.09 -0.19 34.84
C GLY A 630 -12.54 1.22 34.60
N ASP A 631 -11.84 1.41 33.48
CA ASP A 631 -11.33 2.67 32.98
C ASP A 631 -12.50 3.45 32.36
N THR A 632 -13.12 4.27 33.20
CA THR A 632 -14.25 5.15 32.87
C THR A 632 -13.80 6.47 32.24
N ASN A 633 -12.55 6.55 31.74
CA ASN A 633 -11.95 7.77 31.24
C ASN A 633 -12.05 7.95 29.72
N ARG A 634 -13.15 7.48 29.11
CA ARG A 634 -13.34 7.55 27.65
C ARG A 634 -14.40 8.58 27.28
N LEU A 635 -14.14 9.33 26.22
CA LEU A 635 -15.16 10.16 25.55
C LEU A 635 -16.00 9.32 24.59
N TRP A 636 -15.40 8.31 23.98
CA TRP A 636 -16.06 7.26 23.19
C TRP A 636 -15.13 6.06 23.01
N PHE A 637 -15.72 4.92 22.68
CA PHE A 637 -15.03 3.64 22.52
C PHE A 637 -15.67 2.79 21.43
N THR A 638 -14.84 2.14 20.60
CA THR A 638 -15.31 1.19 19.61
C THR A 638 -14.31 0.07 19.36
N ARG A 639 -14.84 -1.13 19.09
CA ARG A 639 -14.06 -2.32 18.74
C ARG A 639 -14.20 -2.72 17.28
N HIS A 640 -14.91 -1.94 16.48
CA HIS A 640 -15.07 -2.21 15.06
C HIS A 640 -13.78 -1.92 14.30
N HIS A 641 -13.62 -2.56 13.13
CA HIS A 641 -12.59 -2.17 12.17
C HIS A 641 -12.74 -0.71 11.86
N SER A 642 -11.68 0.05 12.14
CA SER A 642 -11.77 1.49 12.15
C SER A 642 -10.46 2.19 11.91
N PHE A 643 -10.61 3.43 11.45
CA PHE A 643 -9.57 4.45 11.41
C PHE A 643 -10.15 5.74 11.99
N ALA A 644 -9.31 6.64 12.47
CA ALA A 644 -9.74 7.96 12.91
C ALA A 644 -9.41 9.05 11.87
N VAL A 645 -10.25 10.07 11.79
CA VAL A 645 -9.97 11.33 11.09
C VAL A 645 -9.92 12.44 12.11
N ILE A 646 -8.84 13.23 12.05
CA ILE A 646 -8.60 14.39 12.89
C ILE A 646 -8.64 15.62 12.00
N ASP A 647 -9.67 16.44 12.15
CA ASP A 647 -9.88 17.68 11.40
C ASP A 647 -9.51 18.86 12.29
N ILE A 648 -8.40 19.53 11.98
CA ILE A 648 -7.87 20.65 12.73
C ILE A 648 -8.19 21.92 11.96
N ASN A 649 -9.00 22.80 12.55
CA ASN A 649 -9.30 24.11 12.02
C ASN A 649 -8.64 25.19 12.88
N PHE A 650 -7.50 25.71 12.43
CA PHE A 650 -6.77 26.79 13.08
C PHE A 650 -7.10 28.12 12.43
N LEU A 651 -7.54 29.08 13.24
CA LEU A 651 -7.98 30.41 12.78
C LEU A 651 -7.03 31.54 13.22
N GLY A 652 -6.08 31.26 14.12
CA GLY A 652 -5.08 32.24 14.58
C GLY A 652 -4.96 32.28 16.11
N TRP A 653 -4.43 33.41 16.60
CA TRP A 653 -4.27 33.68 18.03
C TRP A 653 -5.11 34.88 18.47
N THR A 654 -5.50 34.84 19.74
CA THR A 654 -6.09 35.97 20.45
C THR A 654 -5.34 36.16 21.78
N GLN A 655 -5.60 37.26 22.49
CA GLN A 655 -5.12 37.44 23.86
C GLN A 655 -5.59 36.32 24.80
N ALA A 656 -6.73 35.69 24.50
CA ALA A 656 -7.31 34.61 25.30
C ALA A 656 -6.75 33.22 24.96
N GLY A 657 -5.96 33.08 23.90
CA GLY A 657 -5.35 31.81 23.47
C GLY A 657 -5.55 31.51 21.98
N ILE A 658 -5.55 30.21 21.66
CA ILE A 658 -5.60 29.71 20.28
C ILE A 658 -7.03 29.74 19.77
N LEU A 659 -7.30 30.47 18.69
CA LEU A 659 -8.59 30.42 18.03
C LEU A 659 -8.62 29.25 17.05
N GLY A 660 -9.45 28.25 17.32
CA GLY A 660 -9.58 27.08 16.46
C GLY A 660 -10.26 25.90 17.16
N SER A 661 -10.42 24.80 16.43
CA SER A 661 -11.00 23.57 16.92
C SER A 661 -10.31 22.34 16.34
N VAL A 662 -10.45 21.22 17.05
CA VAL A 662 -10.06 19.88 16.58
C VAL A 662 -11.29 18.99 16.65
N THR A 663 -11.71 18.41 15.53
CA THR A 663 -12.75 17.39 15.47
C THR A 663 -12.12 16.03 15.26
N ILE A 664 -12.49 15.04 16.07
CA ILE A 664 -11.98 13.67 16.01
C ILE A 664 -13.17 12.75 15.80
N GLU A 665 -13.11 11.91 14.75
CA GLU A 665 -14.17 10.99 14.38
C GLU A 665 -13.58 9.61 14.04
N ALA A 666 -14.20 8.53 14.53
CA ALA A 666 -13.86 7.16 14.14
C ALA A 666 -14.81 6.65 13.05
N TYR A 667 -14.24 6.10 11.98
CA TYR A 667 -14.96 5.62 10.81
C TYR A 667 -14.80 4.12 10.65
N ASP A 668 -15.83 3.45 10.14
CA ASP A 668 -15.81 2.04 9.77
C ASP A 668 -15.18 1.81 8.39
N LYS A 669 -15.10 0.53 7.99
CA LYS A 669 -14.57 0.12 6.69
C LYS A 669 -15.38 0.56 5.47
N ASN A 670 -16.59 1.07 5.67
CA ASN A 670 -17.44 1.65 4.63
C ASN A 670 -17.38 3.19 4.63
N GLY A 671 -16.55 3.79 5.50
CA GLY A 671 -16.42 5.23 5.63
C GLY A 671 -17.58 5.89 6.37
N LYS A 672 -18.36 5.16 7.18
CA LYS A 672 -19.42 5.72 8.04
C LYS A 672 -18.89 5.94 9.46
N ILE A 673 -19.31 7.03 10.12
CA ILE A 673 -18.99 7.28 11.54
C ILE A 673 -19.60 6.17 12.40
N LEU A 674 -18.76 5.59 13.24
CA LEU A 674 -19.11 4.50 14.14
C LEU A 674 -19.99 4.94 15.29
N ASP A 675 -20.82 4.01 15.75
CA ASP A 675 -21.56 4.15 17.00
C ASP A 675 -20.65 3.92 18.20
N ASP A 676 -20.90 4.65 19.27
CA ASP A 676 -20.19 4.46 20.54
C ASP A 676 -20.76 3.24 21.27
N LEU A 677 -19.86 2.36 21.69
CA LEU A 677 -20.21 1.17 22.47
C LEU A 677 -20.31 1.46 23.97
N ASP A 678 -19.75 2.57 24.45
CA ASP A 678 -19.88 3.02 25.84
C ASP A 678 -20.94 4.12 25.94
N SER A 679 -22.20 3.74 25.77
CA SER A 679 -23.37 4.64 25.72
C SER A 679 -23.57 5.53 26.96
N SER A 680 -22.72 5.39 27.98
CA SER A 680 -22.73 6.21 29.18
C SER A 680 -21.92 7.51 29.07
N PHE A 681 -21.09 7.68 28.02
CA PHE A 681 -20.22 8.85 27.87
C PHE A 681 -20.39 9.65 26.56
N ALA A 682 -20.87 9.07 25.45
CA ALA A 682 -21.18 9.83 24.24
C ALA A 682 -22.58 10.47 24.25
N LEU A 683 -22.65 11.76 23.95
CA LEU A 683 -23.93 12.49 23.86
C LEU A 683 -24.73 12.23 22.57
N LEU A 684 -24.15 11.55 21.58
CA LEU A 684 -24.76 11.29 20.27
C LEU A 684 -24.90 9.80 19.93
N GLY A 685 -24.43 8.90 20.80
CA GLY A 685 -24.26 7.48 20.45
C GLY A 685 -23.25 7.25 19.32
N LYS A 686 -22.36 8.22 19.03
CA LYS A 686 -21.36 8.20 17.96
C LYS A 686 -19.95 8.46 18.49
N CYS A 687 -18.95 7.82 17.87
CA CYS A 687 -17.54 8.04 18.15
C CYS A 687 -17.04 9.37 17.53
N ARG A 688 -17.43 10.50 18.14
CA ARG A 688 -17.05 11.86 17.72
C ARG A 688 -16.76 12.76 18.92
N THR A 689 -15.75 13.62 18.80
CA THR A 689 -15.42 14.67 19.78
C THR A 689 -15.03 15.96 19.08
N GLU A 690 -15.48 17.11 19.61
CA GLU A 690 -14.98 18.43 19.22
C GLU A 690 -14.27 19.11 20.38
N TRP A 691 -13.04 19.54 20.16
CA TRP A 691 -12.19 20.21 21.13
C TRP A 691 -11.92 21.65 20.70
N ASN A 692 -12.47 22.61 21.45
CA ASN A 692 -12.26 24.03 21.21
C ASN A 692 -10.92 24.47 21.81
N LEU A 693 -9.97 24.93 20.99
CA LEU A 693 -8.61 25.22 21.46
C LEU A 693 -8.50 26.53 22.27
N LEU A 694 -9.50 27.42 22.16
CA LEU A 694 -9.49 28.73 22.84
C LEU A 694 -9.83 28.56 24.31
N THR A 695 -10.96 27.92 24.59
CA THR A 695 -11.40 27.63 25.97
C THR A 695 -10.85 26.31 26.49
N ARG A 696 -10.26 25.50 25.61
CA ARG A 696 -9.91 24.08 25.81
C ARG A 696 -11.11 23.21 26.15
N GLU A 697 -12.33 23.71 25.97
CA GLU A 697 -13.55 22.99 26.29
C GLU A 697 -13.89 21.97 25.22
N LEU A 698 -14.41 20.84 25.66
CA LEU A 698 -15.06 19.87 24.80
C LEU A 698 -16.49 20.35 24.52
N LYS A 699 -16.85 20.46 23.24
CA LYS A 699 -18.19 20.86 22.82
C LYS A 699 -19.04 19.65 22.46
N ASN A 700 -20.29 19.73 22.91
CA ASN A 700 -21.36 18.79 22.58
C ASN A 700 -22.38 19.54 21.71
N GLU A 701 -22.07 19.83 20.45
CA GLU A 701 -23.01 20.60 19.63
C GLU A 701 -24.19 19.74 19.14
N LEU A 702 -25.34 19.92 19.78
CA LEU A 702 -26.64 19.95 19.08
C LEU A 702 -26.67 21.24 18.26
N ILE A 703 -26.25 21.18 16.99
CA ILE A 703 -26.67 22.19 16.01
C ILE A 703 -28.11 21.84 15.62
N ILE A 704 -29.08 22.26 16.43
CA ILE A 704 -30.44 22.48 15.91
C ILE A 704 -30.38 23.90 15.34
N SER A 705 -30.27 24.00 14.02
CA SER A 705 -30.60 25.23 13.30
C SER A 705 -32.06 25.59 13.60
N PHE A 706 -32.31 26.81 14.07
CA PHE A 706 -33.60 27.47 13.91
C PHE A 706 -33.54 28.40 12.69
#